data_AF-A0A7W7Q8V8-F1
#
_entry.id   AF-A0A7W7Q8V8-F1
#
_cell.length_a   1.000
_cell.length_b   1.000
_cell.length_c   1.000
_cell.angle_alpha   90.00
_cell.angle_beta   90.00
_cell.angle_gamma   90.00
#
_symmetry.space_group_name_H-M   'P 1'
#
loop_
_entity.id
_entity.type
_entity.pdbx_description
1 polymer ?
#
loop_
_entity_poly.entity_id
_entity_poly.type
_entity_poly.pdbx_seq_one_letter_code
_entity_poly.pdbx_strand_id
1 'polypeptide(L)'
;MATPAAPNVRDEDLFPEILARFAAGDMPFLRRARRRALRTRPYAGLAVLHNVPLTAETMCKIEVLVAGGADLVVTSPSFTEADPRSVAALAAAGVEFRMEYRFSEEFDVVLDCGGELQPLVTPRLGTCELTRTGTLRYRAANPAYPVIAVDESRVKNLESLLGTGRAFVHAFRRLVDEPIDGKPFLVFGYGKVGKGVVRALAPHTDRIGVVDTDPGAVDAARLAGCDAMHATEADRVEAWARQAFAVVTATGVPGIVSSGYDAGPFRGAHLANMGGEDEFGEAFTTGDVLYGKRPVNFAHSDPHTMRYLDPVFHAHNLGIDLLACAQPGPGVTPFPAFLADEIVDAWQRVFGERLEDGANPARDTNRPAPPSRRWDDGLRHCASHYVTTAPFTVGESPEFRPMTESSGMLVADLFAAMRHEPGNPLVRASYQQYIREITEQYEFAVAELGLRVEPWPHSGEPYRDSRRMIEDVRQRRHLYFLTTHARWGEAGTGHVDHPMLNPTGIVIGGVELLANDLFRVVHDVFGHAKEGHQFGPVGEEKAWLAHHGMFSPLARPALTAETRGQTCWAYFGAHLRGPSGALVGKDEPGWVPVPRRPFAEQKAGLLPADVSGVRLTHDPGSGHVRAWPLTGWRPDTHHALRTGRQPTEIDGQLADAYRNTTFRALTTAGPIDIHVGQSCPDLDALLRRESVSCWAFLTACSPGGRILPAAENQQRHLALRRRLHGSGVPVVPGLGIGVDPDWLPEDSVLAVGLDRSTAATLGAEFGQDAIVVGDLGAAAELLWCRTRAATGGQ
;
A
#
# COMPACT_ATOMS: atom_id res chain seq x y z
N MET A 1 32.16 -21.35 17.28
CA MET A 1 31.01 -22.05 16.65
C MET A 1 30.48 -21.12 15.59
N ALA A 2 30.48 -21.55 14.32
CA ALA A 2 29.96 -20.76 13.22
C ALA A 2 28.43 -20.67 13.34
N THR A 3 27.88 -19.47 13.21
CA THR A 3 26.45 -19.23 13.02
C THR A 3 26.02 -19.98 11.75
N PRO A 4 24.96 -20.82 11.77
CA PRO A 4 24.54 -21.50 10.56
C PRO A 4 24.09 -20.46 9.53
N ALA A 5 24.54 -20.64 8.29
CA ALA A 5 24.05 -19.88 7.15
C ALA A 5 22.51 -20.00 7.08
N ALA A 6 21.83 -18.89 6.79
CA ALA A 6 20.40 -18.91 6.51
C ALA A 6 20.12 -19.97 5.43
N PRO A 7 19.14 -20.87 5.63
CA PRO A 7 18.85 -21.92 4.66
C PRO A 7 18.47 -21.26 3.35
N ASN A 8 19.04 -21.76 2.25
CA ASN A 8 18.65 -21.45 0.89
C ASN A 8 17.18 -21.84 0.74
N VAL A 9 16.26 -20.91 0.92
CA VAL A 9 14.81 -21.15 0.81
C VAL A 9 14.57 -21.46 -0.66
N ARG A 10 14.29 -22.73 -0.97
CA ARG A 10 14.00 -23.17 -2.34
C ARG A 10 12.78 -22.41 -2.86
N ASP A 11 12.87 -21.92 -4.08
CA ASP A 11 11.77 -21.23 -4.80
C ASP A 11 10.66 -22.21 -5.26
N GLU A 12 10.73 -23.47 -4.79
CA GLU A 12 9.80 -24.53 -5.14
C GLU A 12 8.46 -24.35 -4.42
N ASP A 13 7.37 -24.61 -5.13
CA ASP A 13 6.01 -24.67 -4.59
C ASP A 13 5.91 -25.73 -3.47
N LEU A 14 5.31 -25.36 -2.33
CA LEU A 14 5.15 -26.26 -1.17
C LEU A 14 4.13 -27.36 -1.45
N PHE A 15 3.12 -27.05 -2.27
CA PHE A 15 2.05 -27.97 -2.67
C PHE A 15 2.02 -28.12 -4.21
N PRO A 16 3.12 -28.57 -4.85
CA PRO A 16 3.30 -28.41 -6.30
C PRO A 16 2.21 -29.12 -7.11
N GLU A 17 1.75 -30.29 -6.67
CA GLU A 17 0.68 -31.05 -7.35
C GLU A 17 -0.69 -30.34 -7.28
N ILE A 18 -0.96 -29.64 -6.17
CA ILE A 18 -2.22 -28.90 -5.99
C ILE A 18 -2.16 -27.61 -6.81
N LEU A 19 -1.03 -26.90 -6.75
CA LEU A 19 -0.86 -25.60 -7.39
C LEU A 19 -0.78 -25.71 -8.92
N ALA A 20 -0.33 -26.86 -9.44
CA ALA A 20 -0.34 -27.15 -10.88
C ALA A 20 -1.75 -27.16 -11.50
N ARG A 21 -2.82 -27.19 -10.69
CA ARG A 21 -4.21 -27.13 -11.16
C ARG A 21 -4.63 -25.74 -11.62
N PHE A 22 -3.91 -24.70 -11.22
CA PHE A 22 -4.23 -23.31 -11.51
C PHE A 22 -3.20 -22.73 -12.47
N ALA A 23 -3.64 -21.92 -13.45
CA ALA A 23 -2.68 -21.23 -14.31
C ALA A 23 -1.91 -20.19 -13.48
N ALA A 24 -0.65 -19.93 -13.85
CA ALA A 24 0.19 -18.94 -13.15
C ALA A 24 -0.47 -17.54 -13.08
N GLY A 25 -1.33 -17.19 -14.06
CA GLY A 25 -2.08 -15.94 -14.10
C GLY A 25 -3.42 -15.92 -13.37
N ASP A 26 -3.90 -17.05 -12.84
CA ASP A 26 -5.20 -17.11 -12.13
C ASP A 26 -5.10 -16.64 -10.66
N MET A 27 -3.89 -16.53 -10.09
CA MET A 27 -3.69 -16.14 -8.68
C MET A 27 -2.56 -15.11 -8.46
N PRO A 28 -2.58 -13.95 -9.12
CA PRO A 28 -1.53 -12.94 -9.00
C PRO A 28 -1.33 -12.40 -7.57
N PHE A 29 -2.39 -12.29 -6.76
CA PHE A 29 -2.34 -11.70 -5.42
C PHE A 29 -1.64 -12.64 -4.43
N LEU A 30 -2.05 -13.90 -4.35
CA LEU A 30 -1.42 -14.88 -3.46
C LEU A 30 0.00 -15.23 -3.92
N ARG A 31 0.28 -15.31 -5.22
CA ARG A 31 1.65 -15.52 -5.73
C ARG A 31 2.58 -14.37 -5.34
N ARG A 32 2.09 -13.13 -5.39
CA ARG A 32 2.82 -11.95 -4.90
C ARG A 32 3.05 -12.02 -3.39
N ALA A 33 2.00 -12.32 -2.63
CA ALA A 33 2.08 -12.46 -1.17
C ALA A 33 3.07 -13.54 -0.76
N ARG A 34 3.08 -14.69 -1.45
CA ARG A 34 4.05 -15.78 -1.27
C ARG A 34 5.49 -15.34 -1.48
N ARG A 35 5.78 -14.66 -2.60
CA ARG A 35 7.13 -14.13 -2.89
C ARG A 35 7.63 -13.20 -1.79
N ARG A 36 6.76 -12.32 -1.27
CA ARG A 36 7.08 -11.49 -0.09
C ARG A 36 7.33 -12.34 1.15
N ALA A 37 6.41 -13.27 1.44
CA ALA A 37 6.45 -14.12 2.63
C ALA A 37 7.74 -14.96 2.72
N LEU A 38 8.20 -15.55 1.62
CA LEU A 38 9.45 -16.31 1.55
C LEU A 38 10.68 -15.47 1.94
N ARG A 39 10.67 -14.17 1.62
CA ARG A 39 11.80 -13.26 1.89
C ARG A 39 11.74 -12.64 3.28
N THR A 40 10.56 -12.17 3.70
CA THR A 40 10.43 -11.34 4.90
C THR A 40 9.94 -12.11 6.12
N ARG A 41 9.39 -13.31 5.93
CA ARG A 41 8.79 -14.14 6.97
C ARG A 41 7.92 -13.33 7.96
N PRO A 42 6.90 -12.59 7.47
CA PRO A 42 6.19 -11.59 8.27
C PRO A 42 5.33 -12.19 9.39
N TYR A 43 5.06 -13.50 9.36
CA TYR A 43 4.23 -14.19 10.35
C TYR A 43 5.07 -15.03 11.31
N ALA A 44 6.40 -14.90 11.27
CA ALA A 44 7.30 -15.60 12.16
C ALA A 44 7.00 -15.28 13.63
N GLY A 45 6.67 -16.33 14.40
CA GLY A 45 6.36 -16.23 15.82
C GLY A 45 4.88 -15.97 16.14
N LEU A 46 4.00 -15.90 15.14
CA LEU A 46 2.54 -15.84 15.35
C LEU A 46 1.92 -17.24 15.30
N ALA A 47 1.15 -17.59 16.33
CA ALA A 47 0.27 -18.74 16.33
C ALA A 47 -1.03 -18.40 15.59
N VAL A 48 -1.30 -19.10 14.48
CA VAL A 48 -2.44 -18.82 13.59
C VAL A 48 -3.34 -20.05 13.49
N LEU A 49 -4.62 -19.87 13.80
CA LEU A 49 -5.66 -20.87 13.55
C LEU A 49 -6.42 -20.52 12.27
N HIS A 50 -6.44 -21.44 11.31
CA HIS A 50 -7.07 -21.25 10.01
C HIS A 50 -8.27 -22.17 9.82
N ASN A 51 -9.47 -21.60 9.69
CA ASN A 51 -10.74 -22.30 9.44
C ASN A 51 -11.44 -21.76 8.19
N VAL A 52 -11.16 -22.38 7.04
CA VAL A 52 -11.76 -22.06 5.73
C VAL A 52 -11.97 -23.38 5.00
N PRO A 53 -13.02 -23.59 4.19
CA PRO A 53 -13.24 -24.86 3.49
C PRO A 53 -11.95 -25.36 2.83
N LEU A 54 -11.51 -26.55 3.23
CA LEU A 54 -10.20 -27.05 2.81
C LEU A 54 -10.29 -27.64 1.40
N THR A 55 -10.07 -26.77 0.41
CA THR A 55 -10.08 -27.10 -1.02
C THR A 55 -8.69 -26.88 -1.64
N ALA A 56 -8.53 -27.20 -2.93
CA ALA A 56 -7.31 -26.91 -3.68
C ALA A 56 -6.98 -25.41 -3.71
N GLU A 57 -8.00 -24.55 -3.83
CA GLU A 57 -7.88 -23.10 -3.84
C GLU A 57 -7.38 -22.56 -2.49
N THR A 58 -7.90 -23.12 -1.39
CA THR A 58 -7.48 -22.73 -0.03
C THR A 58 -6.02 -23.10 0.25
N MET A 59 -5.49 -24.16 -0.38
CA MET A 59 -4.07 -24.50 -0.24
C MET A 59 -3.14 -23.38 -0.76
N CYS A 60 -3.58 -22.61 -1.76
CA CYS A 60 -2.83 -21.45 -2.28
C CYS A 60 -2.62 -20.38 -1.19
N LYS A 61 -3.63 -20.12 -0.33
CA LYS A 61 -3.50 -19.13 0.75
C LYS A 61 -2.73 -19.67 1.95
N ILE A 62 -2.88 -20.97 2.24
CA ILE A 62 -2.14 -21.65 3.31
C ILE A 62 -0.64 -21.62 3.01
N GLU A 63 -0.24 -21.82 1.75
CA GLU A 63 1.16 -21.77 1.35
C GLU A 63 1.82 -20.43 1.71
N VAL A 64 1.11 -19.31 1.55
CA VAL A 64 1.59 -17.98 1.93
C VAL A 64 1.86 -17.90 3.44
N LEU A 65 0.97 -18.49 4.26
CA LEU A 65 1.10 -18.49 5.73
C LEU A 65 2.33 -19.30 6.17
N VAL A 66 2.51 -20.49 5.59
CA VAL A 66 3.67 -21.35 5.86
C VAL A 66 4.98 -20.68 5.42
N ALA A 67 5.01 -20.14 4.19
CA ALA A 67 6.14 -19.37 3.69
C ALA A 67 6.48 -18.18 4.58
N GLY A 68 5.45 -17.55 5.15
CA GLY A 68 5.57 -16.41 6.06
C GLY A 68 6.04 -16.77 7.46
N GLY A 69 6.15 -18.06 7.78
CA GLY A 69 6.68 -18.54 9.06
C GLY A 69 5.68 -18.61 10.20
N ALA A 70 4.37 -18.60 9.91
CA ALA A 70 3.33 -18.79 10.93
C ALA A 70 3.42 -20.17 11.58
N ASP A 71 3.16 -20.24 12.89
CA ASP A 71 2.88 -21.49 13.58
C ASP A 71 1.39 -21.83 13.35
N LEU A 72 1.14 -22.72 12.39
CA LEU A 72 -0.15 -22.84 11.73
C LEU A 72 -0.88 -24.15 12.09
N VAL A 73 -2.10 -24.01 12.60
CA VAL A 73 -3.07 -25.10 12.71
C VAL A 73 -4.19 -24.87 11.69
N VAL A 74 -4.47 -25.87 10.85
CA VAL A 74 -5.51 -25.81 9.81
C VAL A 74 -6.70 -26.67 10.23
N THR A 75 -7.89 -26.15 9.99
CA THR A 75 -9.18 -26.85 10.13
C THR A 75 -10.09 -26.47 8.95
N SER A 76 -11.25 -27.12 8.84
CA SER A 76 -12.27 -26.86 7.83
C SER A 76 -13.65 -26.67 8.49
N PRO A 77 -14.51 -25.76 8.00
CA PRO A 77 -15.87 -25.59 8.50
C PRO A 77 -16.72 -26.84 8.39
N SER A 78 -17.60 -27.06 9.37
CA SER A 78 -18.41 -28.28 9.51
C SER A 78 -19.41 -28.51 8.36
N PHE A 79 -19.78 -27.44 7.67
CA PHE A 79 -20.70 -27.48 6.53
C PHE A 79 -20.03 -27.87 5.20
N THR A 80 -18.72 -28.14 5.20
CA THR A 80 -17.97 -28.62 4.03
C THR A 80 -17.09 -29.81 4.37
N GLU A 81 -17.06 -30.81 3.50
CA GLU A 81 -16.06 -31.88 3.59
C GLU A 81 -14.69 -31.36 3.12
N ALA A 82 -13.63 -31.67 3.87
CA ALA A 82 -12.26 -31.34 3.50
C ALA A 82 -11.77 -32.21 2.34
N ASP A 83 -11.11 -31.63 1.33
CA ASP A 83 -10.49 -32.38 0.23
C ASP A 83 -9.40 -33.31 0.78
N PRO A 84 -9.54 -34.64 0.66
CA PRO A 84 -8.55 -35.59 1.16
C PRO A 84 -7.15 -35.38 0.59
N ARG A 85 -7.04 -34.84 -0.64
CA ARG A 85 -5.73 -34.52 -1.25
C ARG A 85 -5.06 -33.34 -0.58
N SER A 86 -5.83 -32.31 -0.23
CA SER A 86 -5.33 -31.15 0.53
C SER A 86 -4.89 -31.56 1.93
N VAL A 87 -5.66 -32.42 2.62
CA VAL A 87 -5.28 -32.98 3.93
C VAL A 87 -3.95 -33.74 3.84
N ALA A 88 -3.80 -34.61 2.84
CA ALA A 88 -2.56 -35.36 2.63
C ALA A 88 -1.35 -34.44 2.35
N ALA A 89 -1.55 -33.37 1.57
CA ALA A 89 -0.51 -32.40 1.27
C ALA A 89 -0.09 -31.57 2.49
N LEU A 90 -1.03 -31.19 3.37
CA LEU A 90 -0.71 -30.55 4.65
C LEU A 90 0.15 -31.46 5.52
N ALA A 91 -0.24 -32.73 5.67
CA ALA A 91 0.52 -33.71 6.44
C ALA A 91 1.94 -33.92 5.88
N ALA A 92 2.10 -33.99 4.56
CA ALA A 92 3.40 -34.10 3.90
C ALA A 92 4.30 -32.87 4.12
N ALA A 93 3.70 -31.68 4.26
CA ALA A 93 4.39 -30.44 4.58
C ALA A 93 4.62 -30.22 6.08
N GLY A 94 4.19 -31.15 6.95
CA GLY A 94 4.29 -31.02 8.40
C GLY A 94 3.37 -29.95 9.00
N VAL A 95 2.30 -29.57 8.30
CA VAL A 95 1.28 -28.62 8.77
C VAL A 95 0.16 -29.41 9.42
N GLU A 96 -0.21 -29.05 10.64
CA GLU A 96 -1.23 -29.76 11.40
C GLU A 96 -2.63 -29.48 10.83
N PHE A 97 -3.40 -30.55 10.60
CA PHE A 97 -4.82 -30.48 10.25
C PHE A 97 -5.68 -31.14 11.32
N ARG A 98 -6.70 -30.43 11.82
CA ARG A 98 -7.66 -30.92 12.81
C ARG A 98 -9.08 -30.69 12.32
N MET A 99 -9.88 -31.75 12.22
CA MET A 99 -11.30 -31.63 11.89
C MET A 99 -12.17 -31.42 13.14
N GLU A 100 -11.72 -31.90 14.30
CA GLU A 100 -12.41 -31.68 15.56
C GLU A 100 -12.02 -30.31 16.14
N TYR A 101 -13.02 -29.48 16.47
CA TYR A 101 -12.80 -28.19 17.12
C TYR A 101 -12.48 -28.35 18.62
N ARG A 102 -11.33 -28.93 18.90
CA ARG A 102 -10.77 -29.06 20.25
C ARG A 102 -9.39 -28.44 20.27
N PHE A 103 -9.29 -27.30 20.91
CA PHE A 103 -8.07 -26.53 21.02
C PHE A 103 -7.72 -26.35 22.50
N SER A 104 -6.49 -26.67 22.86
CA SER A 104 -5.94 -26.40 24.20
C SER A 104 -4.81 -25.37 24.16
N GLU A 105 -4.35 -25.04 22.96
CA GLU A 105 -3.35 -24.01 22.73
C GLU A 105 -4.00 -22.65 22.50
N GLU A 106 -3.21 -21.60 22.75
CA GLU A 106 -3.60 -20.21 22.54
C GLU A 106 -3.17 -19.76 21.14
N PHE A 107 -4.03 -19.00 20.46
CA PHE A 107 -3.74 -18.46 19.14
C PHE A 107 -3.63 -16.94 19.18
N ASP A 108 -2.70 -16.37 18.42
CA ASP A 108 -2.59 -14.92 18.27
C ASP A 108 -3.66 -14.43 17.28
N VAL A 109 -3.84 -15.11 16.15
CA VAL A 109 -4.80 -14.74 15.11
C VAL A 109 -5.66 -15.93 14.69
N VAL A 110 -6.96 -15.69 14.50
CA VAL A 110 -7.89 -16.64 13.88
C VAL A 110 -8.32 -16.13 12.50
N LEU A 111 -8.19 -16.99 11.49
CA LEU A 111 -8.73 -16.78 10.15
C LEU A 111 -9.97 -17.66 9.99
N ASP A 112 -11.16 -17.11 10.17
CA ASP A 112 -12.42 -17.88 10.21
C ASP A 112 -13.29 -17.68 8.95
N CYS A 113 -14.13 -18.67 8.69
CA CYS A 113 -15.13 -18.72 7.63
C CYS A 113 -16.40 -19.36 8.19
N GLY A 114 -17.40 -18.53 8.46
CA GLY A 114 -18.68 -18.96 9.00
C GLY A 114 -18.81 -18.75 10.51
N GLY A 115 -17.78 -18.24 11.20
CA GLY A 115 -17.84 -17.90 12.62
C GLY A 115 -18.07 -19.09 13.56
N GLU A 116 -17.68 -20.31 13.17
CA GLU A 116 -17.85 -21.51 14.01
C GLU A 116 -16.82 -21.57 15.15
N LEU A 117 -15.70 -20.85 15.02
CA LEU A 117 -14.67 -20.78 16.07
C LEU A 117 -14.96 -19.72 17.13
N GLN A 118 -15.90 -18.81 16.86
CA GLN A 118 -16.27 -17.72 17.78
C GLN A 118 -16.52 -18.17 19.23
N PRO A 119 -17.32 -19.23 19.52
CA PRO A 119 -17.56 -19.66 20.89
C PRO A 119 -16.43 -20.54 21.47
N LEU A 120 -15.43 -20.91 20.67
CA LEU A 120 -14.45 -21.94 21.02
C LEU A 120 -13.05 -21.37 21.28
N VAL A 121 -12.69 -20.26 20.62
CA VAL A 121 -11.34 -19.70 20.66
C VAL A 121 -11.41 -18.19 20.91
N THR A 122 -10.57 -17.71 21.84
CA THR A 122 -10.35 -16.28 22.06
C THR A 122 -8.92 -15.94 21.60
N PRO A 123 -8.74 -15.32 20.42
CA PRO A 123 -7.41 -14.96 19.94
C PRO A 123 -6.84 -13.76 20.71
N ARG A 124 -5.51 -13.70 20.83
CA ARG A 124 -4.81 -12.61 21.53
C ARG A 124 -4.83 -11.29 20.75
N LEU A 125 -4.68 -11.35 19.42
CA LEU A 125 -4.70 -10.18 18.55
C LEU A 125 -6.06 -9.97 17.92
N GLY A 126 -6.71 -11.03 17.41
CA GLY A 126 -8.08 -10.94 16.90
C GLY A 126 -8.45 -11.98 15.84
N THR A 127 -9.60 -11.78 15.21
CA THR A 127 -10.11 -12.65 14.14
C THR A 127 -10.26 -11.89 12.82
N CYS A 128 -9.97 -12.54 11.69
CA CYS A 128 -10.44 -12.09 10.38
C CYS A 128 -11.51 -13.07 9.87
N GLU A 129 -12.75 -12.60 9.72
CA GLU A 129 -13.91 -13.40 9.31
C GLU A 129 -14.28 -13.14 7.85
N LEU A 130 -14.45 -14.22 7.09
CA LEU A 130 -14.60 -14.17 5.64
C LEU A 130 -16.03 -14.00 5.14
N THR A 131 -17.04 -14.37 5.94
CA THR A 131 -18.43 -14.53 5.50
C THR A 131 -19.40 -13.63 6.24
N ARG A 132 -20.53 -13.30 5.59
CA ARG A 132 -21.65 -12.61 6.23
C ARG A 132 -22.18 -13.38 7.43
N THR A 133 -22.38 -14.68 7.30
CA THR A 133 -22.93 -15.53 8.38
C THR A 133 -22.03 -15.48 9.62
N GLY A 134 -20.71 -15.64 9.46
CA GLY A 134 -19.78 -15.50 10.56
C GLY A 134 -19.73 -14.09 11.12
N THR A 135 -19.76 -13.06 10.26
CA THR A 135 -19.79 -11.65 10.69
C THR A 135 -20.98 -11.38 11.61
N LEU A 136 -22.16 -11.92 11.28
CA LEU A 136 -23.35 -11.80 12.12
C LEU A 136 -23.21 -12.55 13.45
N ARG A 137 -22.59 -13.74 13.47
CA ARG A 137 -22.30 -14.49 14.70
C ARG A 137 -21.36 -13.69 15.62
N TYR A 138 -20.28 -13.15 15.10
CA TYR A 138 -19.36 -12.30 15.86
C TYR A 138 -20.03 -11.02 16.37
N ARG A 139 -20.87 -10.36 15.58
CA ARG A 139 -21.62 -9.18 16.04
C ARG A 139 -22.59 -9.51 17.18
N ALA A 140 -23.30 -10.62 17.07
CA ALA A 140 -24.21 -11.08 18.12
C ALA A 140 -23.46 -11.42 19.42
N ALA A 141 -22.25 -11.98 19.31
CA ALA A 141 -21.41 -12.31 20.45
C ALA A 141 -20.71 -11.10 21.09
N ASN A 142 -20.51 -10.02 20.34
CA ASN A 142 -19.84 -8.79 20.78
C ASN A 142 -18.49 -9.05 21.50
N PRO A 143 -17.49 -9.63 20.79
CA PRO A 143 -16.24 -10.05 21.40
C PRO A 143 -15.44 -8.87 21.96
N ALA A 144 -14.72 -9.14 23.06
CA ALA A 144 -13.78 -8.19 23.68
C ALA A 144 -12.42 -8.07 22.92
N TYR A 145 -12.32 -8.71 21.75
CA TYR A 145 -11.17 -8.66 20.85
C TYR A 145 -11.65 -8.16 19.47
N PRO A 146 -10.74 -7.63 18.63
CA PRO A 146 -11.13 -7.14 17.31
C PRO A 146 -11.47 -8.28 16.35
N VAL A 147 -12.45 -8.02 15.50
CA VAL A 147 -12.84 -8.87 14.37
C VAL A 147 -12.89 -8.04 13.10
N ILE A 148 -12.12 -8.42 12.09
CA ILE A 148 -12.14 -7.78 10.77
C ILE A 148 -13.08 -8.58 9.85
N ALA A 149 -14.15 -7.95 9.38
CA ALA A 149 -15.12 -8.55 8.48
C ALA A 149 -14.76 -8.29 7.01
N VAL A 150 -14.25 -9.31 6.31
CA VAL A 150 -13.93 -9.22 4.87
C VAL A 150 -15.20 -9.19 4.02
N ASP A 151 -16.29 -9.82 4.48
CA ASP A 151 -17.54 -9.89 3.71
C ASP A 151 -18.11 -8.50 3.39
N GLU A 152 -17.96 -7.55 4.31
CA GLU A 152 -18.50 -6.20 4.16
C GLU A 152 -17.69 -5.33 3.18
N SER A 153 -16.58 -5.85 2.65
CA SER A 153 -15.74 -5.15 1.68
C SER A 153 -16.18 -5.38 0.22
N ARG A 154 -15.80 -4.46 -0.67
CA ARG A 154 -16.00 -4.61 -2.12
C ARG A 154 -15.22 -5.79 -2.70
N VAL A 155 -14.12 -6.21 -2.07
CA VAL A 155 -13.33 -7.37 -2.50
C VAL A 155 -14.19 -8.64 -2.51
N LYS A 156 -15.07 -8.82 -1.52
CA LYS A 156 -15.92 -10.00 -1.44
C LYS A 156 -16.91 -10.09 -2.61
N ASN A 157 -17.27 -8.98 -3.24
CA ASN A 157 -18.16 -8.98 -4.40
C ASN A 157 -17.50 -9.64 -5.64
N LEU A 158 -16.17 -9.69 -5.73
CA LEU A 158 -15.49 -10.41 -6.82
C LEU A 158 -15.86 -11.89 -6.81
N GLU A 159 -15.81 -12.53 -5.65
CA GLU A 159 -16.26 -13.91 -5.48
C GLU A 159 -17.79 -14.01 -5.47
N SER A 160 -18.47 -13.30 -4.59
CA SER A 160 -19.89 -13.53 -4.32
C SER A 160 -20.84 -13.07 -5.44
N LEU A 161 -20.43 -12.08 -6.24
CA LEU A 161 -21.23 -11.58 -7.37
C LEU A 161 -20.74 -12.14 -8.71
N LEU A 162 -19.45 -11.99 -9.04
CA LEU A 162 -18.95 -12.45 -10.35
C LEU A 162 -18.68 -13.96 -10.35
N GLY A 163 -17.88 -14.45 -9.38
CA GLY A 163 -17.49 -15.85 -9.29
C GLY A 163 -18.68 -16.80 -9.10
N THR A 164 -19.53 -16.54 -8.12
CA THR A 164 -20.66 -17.40 -7.76
C THR A 164 -21.71 -17.48 -8.87
N GLY A 165 -22.01 -16.36 -9.55
CA GLY A 165 -22.93 -16.35 -10.69
C GLY A 165 -22.44 -17.20 -11.86
N ARG A 166 -21.15 -17.10 -12.20
CA ARG A 166 -20.54 -17.91 -13.26
C ARG A 166 -20.49 -19.39 -12.89
N ALA A 167 -20.11 -19.69 -11.65
CA ALA A 167 -20.07 -21.05 -11.14
C ALA A 167 -21.46 -21.70 -11.15
N PHE A 168 -22.52 -20.94 -10.83
CA PHE A 168 -23.90 -21.39 -10.98
C PHE A 168 -24.21 -21.81 -12.42
N VAL A 169 -24.02 -20.93 -13.41
CA VAL A 169 -24.36 -21.24 -14.81
C VAL A 169 -23.60 -22.47 -15.31
N HIS A 170 -22.33 -22.61 -14.95
CA HIS A 170 -21.52 -23.76 -15.32
C HIS A 170 -21.99 -25.06 -14.66
N ALA A 171 -22.23 -25.06 -13.35
CA ALA A 171 -22.74 -26.23 -12.64
C ALA A 171 -24.15 -26.62 -13.11
N PHE A 172 -25.03 -25.64 -13.27
CA PHE A 172 -26.42 -25.84 -13.69
C PHE A 172 -26.50 -26.51 -15.08
N ARG A 173 -25.71 -26.04 -16.05
CA ARG A 173 -25.63 -26.66 -17.39
C ARG A 173 -25.26 -28.14 -17.34
N ARG A 174 -24.35 -28.53 -16.44
CA ARG A 174 -23.91 -29.92 -16.30
C ARG A 174 -24.94 -30.81 -15.61
N LEU A 175 -25.74 -30.24 -14.70
CA LEU A 175 -26.76 -30.97 -13.96
C LEU A 175 -28.05 -31.17 -14.77
N VAL A 176 -28.39 -30.20 -15.62
CA VAL A 176 -29.66 -30.21 -16.37
C VAL A 176 -29.50 -30.81 -17.77
N ASP A 177 -28.31 -30.79 -18.36
CA ASP A 177 -28.01 -31.33 -19.70
C ASP A 177 -28.98 -30.87 -20.82
N GLU A 178 -29.56 -29.67 -20.67
CA GLU A 178 -30.40 -29.01 -21.67
C GLU A 178 -29.89 -27.58 -21.99
N PRO A 179 -30.13 -27.07 -23.22
CA PRO A 179 -29.79 -25.69 -23.58
C PRO A 179 -30.57 -24.66 -22.75
N ILE A 180 -29.85 -23.69 -22.17
CA ILE A 180 -30.45 -22.64 -21.32
C ILE A 180 -30.81 -21.36 -22.08
N ASP A 181 -30.32 -21.18 -23.31
CA ASP A 181 -30.49 -19.92 -24.04
C ASP A 181 -31.97 -19.66 -24.38
N GLY A 182 -32.45 -18.44 -24.10
CA GLY A 182 -33.84 -18.01 -24.28
C GLY A 182 -34.85 -18.61 -23.29
N LYS A 183 -34.40 -19.45 -22.35
CA LYS A 183 -35.27 -20.09 -21.34
C LYS A 183 -35.59 -19.13 -20.19
N PRO A 184 -36.79 -19.20 -19.59
CA PRO A 184 -37.17 -18.33 -18.48
C PRO A 184 -36.61 -18.80 -17.13
N PHE A 185 -35.98 -17.91 -16.36
CA PHE A 185 -35.45 -18.19 -15.01
C PHE A 185 -36.12 -17.32 -13.94
N LEU A 186 -36.59 -17.94 -12.85
CA LEU A 186 -37.10 -17.24 -11.67
C LEU A 186 -36.02 -17.25 -10.58
N VAL A 187 -35.62 -16.09 -10.08
CA VAL A 187 -34.59 -15.97 -9.04
C VAL A 187 -35.21 -15.38 -7.77
N PHE A 188 -35.14 -16.12 -6.67
CA PHE A 188 -35.50 -15.65 -5.33
C PHE A 188 -34.27 -15.02 -4.67
N GLY A 189 -34.38 -13.75 -4.30
CA GLY A 189 -33.31 -12.94 -3.72
C GLY A 189 -32.52 -12.19 -4.79
N TYR A 190 -32.34 -10.89 -4.56
CA TYR A 190 -31.55 -9.98 -5.38
C TYR A 190 -30.45 -9.29 -4.56
N GLY A 191 -29.90 -10.03 -3.58
CA GLY A 191 -28.67 -9.69 -2.86
C GLY A 191 -27.40 -9.93 -3.70
N LYS A 192 -26.22 -10.01 -3.06
CA LYS A 192 -24.92 -10.21 -3.76
C LYS A 192 -24.95 -11.43 -4.70
N VAL A 193 -25.39 -12.58 -4.19
CA VAL A 193 -25.45 -13.86 -4.94
C VAL A 193 -26.52 -13.80 -6.03
N GLY A 194 -27.74 -13.35 -5.71
CA GLY A 194 -28.83 -13.20 -6.67
C GLY A 194 -28.49 -12.28 -7.84
N LYS A 195 -27.89 -11.11 -7.58
CA LYS A 195 -27.36 -10.21 -8.62
C LYS A 195 -26.32 -10.90 -9.50
N GLY A 196 -25.45 -11.72 -8.90
CA GLY A 196 -24.48 -12.52 -9.62
C GLY A 196 -25.12 -13.54 -10.56
N VAL A 197 -26.11 -14.28 -10.08
CA VAL A 197 -26.89 -15.25 -10.87
C VAL A 197 -27.57 -14.54 -12.05
N VAL A 198 -28.30 -13.45 -11.79
CA VAL A 198 -28.97 -12.67 -12.85
C VAL A 198 -27.97 -12.15 -13.88
N ARG A 199 -26.84 -11.58 -13.44
CA ARG A 199 -25.78 -11.10 -14.33
C ARG A 199 -25.20 -12.22 -15.19
N ALA A 200 -24.99 -13.41 -14.62
CA ALA A 200 -24.44 -14.55 -15.34
C ALA A 200 -25.44 -15.16 -16.33
N LEU A 201 -26.75 -15.05 -16.06
CA LEU A 201 -27.82 -15.48 -16.95
C LEU A 201 -28.13 -14.48 -18.07
N ALA A 202 -27.86 -13.19 -17.89
CA ALA A 202 -28.20 -12.14 -18.85
C ALA A 202 -27.66 -12.36 -20.29
N PRO A 203 -26.45 -12.92 -20.52
CA PRO A 203 -26.00 -13.28 -21.86
C PRO A 203 -26.79 -14.42 -22.52
N HIS A 204 -27.57 -15.18 -21.74
CA HIS A 204 -28.28 -16.37 -22.17
C HIS A 204 -29.78 -16.13 -22.35
N THR A 205 -30.38 -15.23 -21.57
CA THR A 205 -31.82 -14.98 -21.59
C THR A 205 -32.16 -13.60 -21.05
N ASP A 206 -33.15 -12.96 -21.64
CA ASP A 206 -33.79 -11.73 -21.14
C ASP A 206 -35.06 -12.03 -20.31
N ARG A 207 -35.48 -13.30 -20.25
CA ARG A 207 -36.67 -13.75 -19.52
C ARG A 207 -36.32 -14.11 -18.08
N ILE A 208 -35.98 -13.10 -17.28
CA ILE A 208 -35.58 -13.28 -15.88
C ILE A 208 -36.61 -12.63 -14.96
N GLY A 209 -37.24 -13.44 -14.12
CA GLY A 209 -38.11 -13.01 -13.03
C GLY A 209 -37.31 -12.94 -11.74
N VAL A 210 -37.57 -11.93 -10.91
CA VAL A 210 -36.90 -11.77 -9.61
C VAL A 210 -37.93 -11.62 -8.50
N VAL A 211 -37.75 -12.31 -7.39
CA VAL A 211 -38.59 -12.20 -6.19
C VAL A 211 -37.74 -11.75 -5.03
N ASP A 212 -38.11 -10.65 -4.36
CA ASP A 212 -37.43 -10.20 -3.15
C ASP A 212 -38.41 -9.63 -2.13
N THR A 213 -38.05 -9.68 -0.85
CA THR A 213 -38.79 -9.06 0.26
C THR A 213 -38.39 -7.60 0.48
N ASP A 214 -37.24 -7.16 -0.03
CA ASP A 214 -36.81 -5.77 0.02
C ASP A 214 -37.30 -5.00 -1.22
N PRO A 215 -38.18 -4.00 -1.06
CA PRO A 215 -38.62 -3.16 -2.17
C PRO A 215 -37.47 -2.50 -2.95
N GLY A 216 -36.38 -2.13 -2.27
CA GLY A 216 -35.21 -1.54 -2.91
C GLY A 216 -34.49 -2.53 -3.84
N ALA A 217 -34.39 -3.79 -3.41
CA ALA A 217 -33.86 -4.88 -4.23
C ALA A 217 -34.76 -5.18 -5.43
N VAL A 218 -36.08 -5.18 -5.25
CA VAL A 218 -37.06 -5.33 -6.34
C VAL A 218 -36.89 -4.21 -7.37
N ASP A 219 -36.81 -2.96 -6.94
CA ASP A 219 -36.62 -1.83 -7.86
C ASP A 219 -35.27 -1.91 -8.57
N ALA A 220 -34.18 -2.25 -7.86
CA ALA A 220 -32.88 -2.46 -8.48
C ALA A 220 -32.90 -3.57 -9.55
N ALA A 221 -33.66 -4.65 -9.33
CA ALA A 221 -33.84 -5.72 -10.32
C ALA A 221 -34.63 -5.25 -11.55
N ARG A 222 -35.67 -4.42 -11.37
CA ARG A 222 -36.39 -3.78 -12.48
C ARG A 222 -35.48 -2.88 -13.31
N LEU A 223 -34.65 -2.07 -12.66
CA LEU A 223 -33.65 -1.23 -13.35
C LEU A 223 -32.63 -2.07 -14.14
N ALA A 224 -32.35 -3.30 -13.70
CA ALA A 224 -31.50 -4.25 -14.42
C ALA A 224 -32.23 -5.00 -15.54
N GLY A 225 -33.50 -4.69 -15.83
CA GLY A 225 -34.28 -5.29 -16.91
C GLY A 225 -35.03 -6.57 -16.54
N CYS A 226 -35.10 -6.94 -15.26
CA CYS A 226 -35.84 -8.13 -14.81
C CYS A 226 -37.32 -7.84 -14.55
N ASP A 227 -38.17 -8.85 -14.70
CA ASP A 227 -39.57 -8.84 -14.24
C ASP A 227 -39.62 -9.10 -12.71
N ALA A 228 -39.40 -8.05 -11.93
CA ALA A 228 -39.26 -8.18 -10.47
C ALA A 228 -40.59 -7.96 -9.70
N MET A 229 -40.77 -8.79 -8.68
CA MET A 229 -41.96 -8.93 -7.85
C MET A 229 -41.58 -8.86 -6.38
N HIS A 230 -42.43 -8.24 -5.58
CA HIS A 230 -42.33 -8.36 -4.13
C HIS A 230 -42.82 -9.74 -3.69
N ALA A 231 -42.17 -10.34 -2.68
CA ALA A 231 -42.48 -11.70 -2.22
C ALA A 231 -43.95 -11.91 -1.80
N THR A 232 -44.64 -10.84 -1.37
CA THR A 232 -46.07 -10.89 -1.00
C THR A 232 -47.03 -11.01 -2.20
N GLU A 233 -46.56 -10.83 -3.43
CA GLU A 233 -47.37 -10.99 -4.66
C GLU A 233 -47.50 -12.48 -5.05
N ALA A 234 -48.00 -13.32 -4.13
CA ALA A 234 -47.98 -14.79 -4.25
C ALA A 234 -48.53 -15.31 -5.58
N ASP A 235 -49.71 -14.85 -5.99
CA ASP A 235 -50.34 -15.26 -7.26
C ASP A 235 -49.43 -15.00 -8.47
N ARG A 236 -48.72 -13.87 -8.46
CA ARG A 236 -47.82 -13.47 -9.56
C ARG A 236 -46.53 -14.28 -9.53
N VAL A 237 -45.96 -14.50 -8.35
CA VAL A 237 -44.78 -15.36 -8.17
C VAL A 237 -45.07 -16.78 -8.64
N GLU A 238 -46.20 -17.37 -8.24
CA GLU A 238 -46.59 -18.70 -8.66
C GLU A 238 -46.93 -18.77 -10.15
N ALA A 239 -47.56 -17.73 -10.72
CA ALA A 239 -47.78 -17.67 -12.17
C ALA A 239 -46.45 -17.67 -12.93
N TRP A 240 -45.43 -16.98 -12.41
CA TRP A 240 -44.09 -16.98 -12.96
C TRP A 240 -43.43 -18.35 -12.82
N ALA A 241 -43.53 -19.00 -11.65
CA ALA A 241 -42.97 -20.32 -11.40
C ALA A 241 -43.49 -21.38 -12.39
N ARG A 242 -44.79 -21.35 -12.73
CA ARG A 242 -45.41 -22.29 -13.70
C ARG A 242 -44.82 -22.21 -15.11
N GLN A 243 -44.28 -21.06 -15.50
CA GLN A 243 -43.67 -20.84 -16.82
C GLN A 243 -42.14 -20.88 -16.78
N ALA A 244 -41.53 -20.99 -15.60
CA ALA A 244 -40.09 -20.99 -15.44
C ALA A 244 -39.49 -22.31 -15.94
N PHE A 245 -38.38 -22.22 -16.66
CA PHE A 245 -37.53 -23.36 -16.94
C PHE A 245 -36.73 -23.76 -15.69
N ALA A 246 -36.30 -22.77 -14.91
CA ALA A 246 -35.63 -23.01 -13.64
C ALA A 246 -36.03 -21.98 -12.58
N VAL A 247 -36.03 -22.43 -11.33
CA VAL A 247 -36.22 -21.59 -10.14
C VAL A 247 -34.96 -21.68 -9.29
N VAL A 248 -34.36 -20.54 -9.02
CA VAL A 248 -33.08 -20.42 -8.31
C VAL A 248 -33.29 -19.65 -7.01
N THR A 249 -32.86 -20.17 -5.87
CA THR A 249 -32.98 -19.51 -4.56
C THR A 249 -31.62 -19.00 -4.07
N ALA A 250 -31.54 -17.72 -3.69
CA ALA A 250 -30.32 -17.02 -3.27
C ALA A 250 -30.62 -15.96 -2.18
N THR A 251 -31.51 -16.29 -1.24
CA THR A 251 -32.04 -15.37 -0.22
C THR A 251 -31.26 -15.39 1.10
N GLY A 252 -30.59 -16.49 1.40
CA GLY A 252 -30.03 -16.82 2.71
C GLY A 252 -31.07 -17.17 3.77
N VAL A 253 -32.33 -17.42 3.38
CA VAL A 253 -33.44 -17.71 4.31
C VAL A 253 -33.92 -19.16 4.14
N PRO A 254 -33.73 -20.02 5.16
CA PRO A 254 -34.15 -21.41 5.10
C PRO A 254 -35.66 -21.55 4.87
N GLY A 255 -36.05 -22.45 3.96
CA GLY A 255 -37.43 -22.78 3.67
C GLY A 255 -38.29 -21.65 3.08
N ILE A 256 -37.67 -20.57 2.55
CA ILE A 256 -38.40 -19.40 2.05
C ILE A 256 -39.49 -19.76 1.04
N VAL A 257 -39.25 -20.75 0.16
CA VAL A 257 -40.24 -21.16 -0.85
C VAL A 257 -41.43 -21.87 -0.18
N SER A 258 -41.20 -22.94 0.59
CA SER A 258 -42.28 -23.68 1.27
C SER A 258 -43.08 -22.82 2.26
N SER A 259 -42.46 -21.81 2.86
CA SER A 259 -43.13 -20.94 3.83
C SER A 259 -44.08 -19.93 3.20
N GLY A 260 -43.85 -19.56 1.93
CA GLY A 260 -44.56 -18.47 1.27
C GLY A 260 -45.49 -18.88 0.13
N TYR A 261 -45.33 -20.08 -0.44
CA TYR A 261 -46.00 -20.47 -1.68
C TYR A 261 -46.41 -21.94 -1.72
N ASP A 262 -47.40 -22.26 -2.55
CA ASP A 262 -47.75 -23.65 -2.84
C ASP A 262 -46.64 -24.32 -3.66
N ALA A 263 -46.32 -25.58 -3.37
CA ALA A 263 -45.26 -26.30 -4.07
C ALA A 263 -45.63 -26.68 -5.53
N GLY A 264 -46.92 -26.90 -5.80
CA GLY A 264 -47.44 -27.35 -7.10
C GLY A 264 -46.93 -26.53 -8.30
N PRO A 265 -47.05 -25.19 -8.28
CA PRO A 265 -46.53 -24.27 -9.30
C PRO A 265 -45.05 -24.46 -9.68
N PHE A 266 -44.22 -24.99 -8.78
CA PHE A 266 -42.76 -25.11 -8.96
C PHE A 266 -42.32 -26.46 -9.52
N ARG A 267 -43.15 -27.51 -9.43
CA ARG A 267 -42.76 -28.91 -9.75
C ARG A 267 -42.42 -29.18 -11.23
N GLY A 268 -42.69 -28.23 -12.12
CA GLY A 268 -42.35 -28.34 -13.55
C GLY A 268 -41.00 -27.71 -13.93
N ALA A 269 -40.34 -27.01 -13.01
CA ALA A 269 -39.09 -26.30 -13.26
C ALA A 269 -37.89 -27.05 -12.66
N HIS A 270 -36.68 -26.79 -13.17
CA HIS A 270 -35.45 -27.20 -12.51
C HIS A 270 -35.21 -26.34 -11.27
N LEU A 271 -35.21 -26.95 -10.08
CA LEU A 271 -35.06 -26.24 -8.82
C LEU A 271 -33.59 -26.25 -8.39
N ALA A 272 -33.00 -25.07 -8.16
CA ALA A 272 -31.59 -24.91 -7.80
C ALA A 272 -31.43 -24.03 -6.57
N ASN A 273 -30.75 -24.53 -5.54
CA ASN A 273 -30.39 -23.72 -4.39
C ASN A 273 -29.01 -23.07 -4.58
N MET A 274 -28.85 -21.82 -4.16
CA MET A 274 -27.58 -21.09 -4.07
C MET A 274 -27.33 -20.54 -2.65
N GLY A 275 -28.27 -20.74 -1.73
CA GLY A 275 -28.12 -20.46 -0.31
C GLY A 275 -27.18 -21.43 0.41
N GLY A 276 -26.63 -20.99 1.55
CA GLY A 276 -25.83 -21.86 2.42
C GLY A 276 -26.64 -22.97 3.11
N GLU A 277 -27.94 -22.76 3.29
CA GLU A 277 -28.90 -23.71 3.86
C GLU A 277 -30.00 -24.05 2.83
N ASP A 278 -30.88 -25.02 3.15
CA ASP A 278 -32.02 -25.39 2.30
C ASP A 278 -33.09 -24.28 2.28
N GLU A 279 -33.11 -23.50 1.19
CA GLU A 279 -34.09 -22.42 0.98
C GLU A 279 -35.44 -22.91 0.42
N PHE A 280 -35.54 -24.15 -0.07
CA PHE A 280 -36.79 -24.68 -0.61
C PHE A 280 -37.73 -25.18 0.49
N GLY A 281 -37.20 -25.85 1.51
CA GLY A 281 -37.96 -26.31 2.68
C GLY A 281 -38.70 -27.63 2.48
N GLU A 282 -39.54 -27.99 3.45
CA GLU A 282 -40.10 -29.34 3.61
C GLU A 282 -41.04 -29.79 2.49
N ALA A 283 -41.65 -28.88 1.73
CA ALA A 283 -42.57 -29.24 0.64
C ALA A 283 -41.84 -29.87 -0.58
N PHE A 284 -40.51 -29.77 -0.61
CA PHE A 284 -39.64 -30.34 -1.63
C PHE A 284 -38.72 -31.39 -1.00
N THR A 285 -38.55 -32.53 -1.66
CA THR A 285 -37.61 -33.58 -1.24
C THR A 285 -36.19 -33.27 -1.73
N THR A 286 -35.19 -34.02 -1.25
CA THR A 286 -33.82 -33.90 -1.77
C THR A 286 -33.69 -34.31 -3.24
N GLY A 287 -34.62 -35.11 -3.78
CA GLY A 287 -34.68 -35.44 -5.19
C GLY A 287 -35.34 -34.38 -6.07
N ASP A 288 -36.18 -33.51 -5.48
CA ASP A 288 -36.89 -32.45 -6.21
C ASP A 288 -35.97 -31.27 -6.57
N VAL A 289 -34.90 -31.06 -5.80
CA VAL A 289 -33.97 -29.93 -5.96
C VAL A 289 -32.60 -30.43 -6.38
N LEU A 290 -32.04 -29.82 -7.41
CA LEU A 290 -30.72 -30.13 -7.93
C LEU A 290 -29.67 -30.15 -6.81
N TYR A 291 -28.74 -31.09 -6.94
CA TYR A 291 -27.64 -31.30 -6.00
C TYR A 291 -28.06 -31.56 -4.53
N GLY A 292 -29.30 -32.05 -4.33
CA GLY A 292 -29.78 -32.46 -3.00
C GLY A 292 -30.05 -31.27 -2.09
N LYS A 293 -30.60 -30.17 -2.62
CA LYS A 293 -30.87 -28.90 -1.92
C LYS A 293 -29.63 -28.12 -1.45
N ARG A 294 -28.43 -28.62 -1.72
CA ARG A 294 -27.18 -27.90 -1.43
C ARG A 294 -26.90 -26.84 -2.49
N PRO A 295 -26.08 -25.83 -2.18
CA PRO A 295 -25.71 -24.81 -3.16
C PRO A 295 -25.09 -25.42 -4.43
N VAL A 296 -25.74 -25.19 -5.57
CA VAL A 296 -25.49 -25.89 -6.84
C VAL A 296 -24.12 -25.59 -7.42
N ASN A 297 -23.56 -24.40 -7.17
CA ASN A 297 -22.22 -24.02 -7.62
C ASN A 297 -21.11 -24.94 -7.06
N PHE A 298 -21.35 -25.70 -5.99
CA PHE A 298 -20.40 -26.67 -5.46
C PHE A 298 -20.48 -28.06 -6.12
N ALA A 299 -21.41 -28.29 -7.04
CA ALA A 299 -21.49 -29.54 -7.79
C ALA A 299 -20.34 -29.73 -8.79
N HIS A 300 -19.49 -28.70 -8.99
CA HIS A 300 -18.36 -28.75 -9.90
C HIS A 300 -17.18 -27.89 -9.41
N SER A 301 -15.96 -28.38 -9.61
CA SER A 301 -14.74 -27.60 -9.41
C SER A 301 -14.33 -26.89 -10.71
N ASP A 302 -14.46 -25.56 -10.77
CA ASP A 302 -13.96 -24.75 -11.88
C ASP A 302 -12.60 -24.11 -11.49
N PRO A 303 -11.49 -24.49 -12.15
CA PRO A 303 -10.18 -23.90 -11.86
C PRO A 303 -10.12 -22.38 -12.12
N HIS A 304 -11.00 -21.84 -12.97
CA HIS A 304 -11.08 -20.41 -13.22
C HIS A 304 -11.70 -19.62 -12.06
N THR A 305 -12.35 -20.29 -11.09
CA THR A 305 -12.86 -19.64 -9.88
C THR A 305 -11.75 -19.04 -9.03
N MET A 306 -10.52 -19.57 -9.13
CA MET A 306 -9.37 -19.05 -8.40
C MET A 306 -9.14 -17.57 -8.67
N ARG A 307 -9.41 -17.07 -9.89
CA ARG A 307 -9.29 -15.65 -10.19
C ARG A 307 -10.13 -14.76 -9.28
N TYR A 308 -11.30 -15.23 -8.87
CA TYR A 308 -12.23 -14.47 -8.01
C TYR A 308 -11.92 -14.70 -6.52
N LEU A 309 -11.38 -15.87 -6.16
CA LEU A 309 -11.01 -16.23 -4.79
C LEU A 309 -9.66 -15.65 -4.35
N ASP A 310 -8.70 -15.54 -5.26
CA ASP A 310 -7.36 -15.03 -5.03
C ASP A 310 -7.33 -13.66 -4.29
N PRO A 311 -8.01 -12.60 -4.76
CA PRO A 311 -8.04 -11.32 -4.04
C PRO A 311 -8.74 -11.40 -2.68
N VAL A 312 -9.75 -12.28 -2.54
CA VAL A 312 -10.50 -12.48 -1.29
C VAL A 312 -9.63 -13.19 -0.24
N PHE A 313 -8.91 -14.22 -0.65
CA PHE A 313 -7.95 -14.92 0.20
C PHE A 313 -6.74 -14.05 0.55
N HIS A 314 -6.30 -13.20 -0.37
CA HIS A 314 -5.27 -12.20 -0.10
C HIS A 314 -5.75 -11.20 0.98
N ALA A 315 -6.96 -10.65 0.86
CA ALA A 315 -7.54 -9.77 1.87
C ALA A 315 -7.68 -10.47 3.24
N HIS A 316 -8.08 -11.75 3.25
CA HIS A 316 -8.17 -12.53 4.49
C HIS A 316 -6.81 -12.71 5.17
N ASN A 317 -5.75 -13.01 4.42
CA ASN A 317 -4.39 -13.10 4.96
C ASN A 317 -3.85 -11.72 5.42
N LEU A 318 -4.16 -10.63 4.69
CA LEU A 318 -3.84 -9.26 5.13
C LEU A 318 -4.52 -8.89 6.45
N GLY A 319 -5.61 -9.56 6.80
CA GLY A 319 -6.22 -9.46 8.13
C GLY A 319 -5.24 -9.71 9.27
N ILE A 320 -4.27 -10.63 9.09
CA ILE A 320 -3.19 -10.88 10.07
C ILE A 320 -2.37 -9.60 10.27
N ASP A 321 -1.94 -8.97 9.17
CA ASP A 321 -1.12 -7.76 9.20
C ASP A 321 -1.89 -6.59 9.87
N LEU A 322 -3.19 -6.45 9.59
CA LEU A 322 -4.03 -5.43 10.21
C LEU A 322 -4.20 -5.65 11.72
N LEU A 323 -4.42 -6.89 12.15
CA LEU A 323 -4.56 -7.23 13.57
C LEU A 323 -3.24 -7.05 14.33
N ALA A 324 -2.12 -7.43 13.72
CA ALA A 324 -0.79 -7.33 14.34
C ALA A 324 -0.25 -5.89 14.38
N CYS A 325 -0.46 -5.09 13.33
CA CYS A 325 0.16 -3.77 13.19
C CYS A 325 -0.79 -2.61 13.54
N ALA A 326 -2.07 -2.68 13.17
CA ALA A 326 -3.00 -1.58 13.38
C ALA A 326 -3.80 -1.69 14.68
N GLN A 327 -3.78 -2.86 15.34
CA GLN A 327 -4.44 -3.17 16.62
C GLN A 327 -5.83 -2.51 16.78
N PRO A 328 -6.79 -2.84 15.90
CA PRO A 328 -8.12 -2.25 15.96
C PRO A 328 -8.81 -2.52 17.31
N GLY A 329 -9.69 -1.60 17.72
CA GLY A 329 -10.47 -1.75 18.95
C GLY A 329 -11.40 -2.98 18.93
N PRO A 330 -11.90 -3.41 20.10
CA PRO A 330 -12.73 -4.60 20.23
C PRO A 330 -14.03 -4.52 19.44
N GLY A 331 -14.54 -5.68 19.03
CA GLY A 331 -15.76 -5.79 18.24
C GLY A 331 -15.51 -5.93 16.74
N VAL A 332 -16.59 -5.93 15.96
CA VAL A 332 -16.55 -6.20 14.52
C VAL A 332 -16.39 -4.91 13.73
N THR A 333 -15.30 -4.80 12.97
CA THR A 333 -15.03 -3.68 12.05
C THR A 333 -14.95 -4.20 10.61
N PRO A 334 -15.45 -3.43 9.61
CA PRO A 334 -15.29 -3.79 8.21
C PRO A 334 -13.80 -3.81 7.82
N PHE A 335 -13.44 -4.67 6.87
CA PHE A 335 -12.12 -4.60 6.23
C PHE A 335 -11.91 -3.21 5.60
N PRO A 336 -10.74 -2.57 5.75
CA PRO A 336 -10.53 -1.18 5.36
C PRO A 336 -10.89 -0.90 3.90
N ALA A 337 -11.76 0.08 3.68
CA ALA A 337 -12.30 0.38 2.34
C ALA A 337 -11.21 0.73 1.33
N PHE A 338 -10.20 1.51 1.71
CA PHE A 338 -9.11 1.88 0.80
C PHE A 338 -8.30 0.65 0.32
N LEU A 339 -8.02 -0.31 1.20
CA LEU A 339 -7.36 -1.56 0.82
C LEU A 339 -8.27 -2.42 -0.06
N ALA A 340 -9.56 -2.43 0.25
CA ALA A 340 -10.53 -3.16 -0.56
C ALA A 340 -10.60 -2.60 -1.99
N ASP A 341 -10.61 -1.27 -2.13
CA ASP A 341 -10.62 -0.58 -3.41
C ASP A 341 -9.35 -0.85 -4.20
N GLU A 342 -8.17 -0.81 -3.55
CA GLU A 342 -6.90 -1.15 -4.19
C GLU A 342 -6.86 -2.58 -4.72
N ILE A 343 -7.36 -3.55 -3.94
CA ILE A 343 -7.42 -4.95 -4.34
C ILE A 343 -8.39 -5.14 -5.51
N VAL A 344 -9.59 -4.54 -5.44
CA VAL A 344 -10.58 -4.61 -6.51
C VAL A 344 -10.04 -3.97 -7.78
N ASP A 345 -9.47 -2.77 -7.70
CA ASP A 345 -8.91 -2.08 -8.85
C ASP A 345 -7.75 -2.86 -9.48
N ALA A 346 -6.88 -3.45 -8.66
CA ALA A 346 -5.82 -4.33 -9.15
C ALA A 346 -6.39 -5.55 -9.89
N TRP A 347 -7.43 -6.16 -9.33
CA TRP A 347 -8.08 -7.32 -9.93
C TRP A 347 -8.72 -6.97 -11.27
N GLN A 348 -9.45 -5.85 -11.34
CA GLN A 348 -10.07 -5.37 -12.57
C GLN A 348 -9.04 -5.08 -13.66
N ARG A 349 -7.85 -4.58 -13.29
CA ARG A 349 -6.75 -4.37 -14.23
C ARG A 349 -6.17 -5.67 -14.76
N VAL A 350 -5.94 -6.66 -13.88
CA VAL A 350 -5.39 -7.97 -14.28
C VAL A 350 -6.34 -8.70 -15.23
N PHE A 351 -7.62 -8.79 -14.86
CA PHE A 351 -8.57 -9.65 -15.56
C PHE A 351 -9.40 -8.94 -16.62
N GLY A 352 -9.32 -7.61 -16.71
CA GLY A 352 -10.09 -6.80 -17.67
C GLY A 352 -11.60 -6.84 -17.47
N GLU A 353 -12.07 -7.41 -16.35
CA GLU A 353 -13.48 -7.52 -15.98
C GLU A 353 -13.82 -6.41 -14.98
N ARG A 354 -14.98 -5.76 -15.14
CA ARG A 354 -15.41 -4.69 -14.24
C ARG A 354 -16.39 -5.19 -13.18
N LEU A 355 -16.12 -4.82 -11.93
CA LEU A 355 -17.09 -4.88 -10.86
C LEU A 355 -17.93 -3.59 -10.91
N GLU A 356 -19.21 -3.68 -11.25
CA GLU A 356 -20.10 -2.52 -11.35
C GLU A 356 -20.71 -2.18 -9.99
N ASP A 357 -20.62 -0.92 -9.58
CA ASP A 357 -21.25 -0.41 -8.35
C ASP A 357 -22.74 -0.16 -8.59
N GLY A 358 -23.55 -1.21 -8.65
CA GLY A 358 -25.00 -1.18 -8.36
C GLY A 358 -25.91 -0.19 -9.11
N ALA A 359 -25.47 0.55 -10.13
CA ALA A 359 -26.30 1.49 -10.89
C ALA A 359 -25.99 1.48 -12.40
N ASN A 360 -26.92 0.85 -13.14
CA ASN A 360 -27.28 1.00 -14.55
C ASN A 360 -26.24 0.73 -15.66
N PRO A 361 -26.45 -0.30 -16.52
CA PRO A 361 -25.80 -0.43 -17.81
C PRO A 361 -26.70 0.17 -18.91
N ALA A 362 -26.45 1.42 -19.31
CA ALA A 362 -27.07 2.00 -20.49
C ALA A 362 -26.03 2.59 -21.45
N ARG A 363 -25.80 1.83 -22.53
CA ARG A 363 -25.38 2.25 -23.90
C ARG A 363 -24.19 3.21 -24.03
N ASP A 364 -23.09 2.67 -24.56
CA ASP A 364 -22.33 3.35 -25.62
C ASP A 364 -21.54 2.34 -26.47
N THR A 365 -22.20 1.72 -27.45
CA THR A 365 -21.54 0.91 -28.49
C THR A 365 -21.24 1.71 -29.75
N ASN A 366 -21.20 3.05 -29.69
CA ASN A 366 -20.93 3.85 -30.88
C ASN A 366 -20.11 5.12 -30.61
N ARG A 367 -18.97 4.96 -29.93
CA ARG A 367 -17.96 6.02 -29.81
C ARG A 367 -16.82 5.78 -30.81
N PRO A 368 -16.53 6.73 -31.73
CA PRO A 368 -15.36 6.64 -32.60
C PRO A 368 -14.09 6.60 -31.74
N ALA A 369 -13.08 5.86 -32.20
CA ALA A 369 -11.81 5.71 -31.49
C ALA A 369 -11.27 7.09 -31.03
N PRO A 370 -10.99 7.28 -29.73
CA PRO A 370 -10.51 8.56 -29.25
C PRO A 370 -9.10 8.83 -29.80
N PRO A 371 -8.71 10.11 -29.97
CA PRO A 371 -7.37 10.47 -30.40
C PRO A 371 -6.34 9.91 -29.40
N SER A 372 -5.15 9.55 -29.92
CA SER A 372 -4.07 8.88 -29.19
C SER A 372 -3.94 9.34 -27.73
N ARG A 373 -4.16 8.42 -26.77
CA ARG A 373 -4.06 8.71 -25.33
C ARG A 373 -2.68 9.29 -24.99
N ARG A 374 -2.63 10.26 -24.06
CA ARG A 374 -1.40 10.89 -23.58
C ARG A 374 -0.49 9.89 -22.84
N TRP A 375 -1.05 8.88 -22.18
CA TRP A 375 -0.38 7.81 -21.43
C TRP A 375 -0.62 6.41 -22.05
N ASP A 376 0.16 5.40 -21.65
CA ASP A 376 -0.03 3.99 -22.01
C ASP A 376 -0.53 3.20 -20.80
N ASP A 377 -1.68 2.54 -20.94
CA ASP A 377 -2.33 1.84 -19.84
C ASP A 377 -1.57 0.58 -19.40
N GLY A 378 -0.86 -0.09 -20.32
CA GLY A 378 -0.02 -1.25 -20.01
C GLY A 378 1.21 -0.84 -19.20
N LEU A 379 1.90 0.24 -19.60
CA LEU A 379 3.03 0.80 -18.85
C LEU A 379 2.61 1.33 -17.47
N ARG A 380 1.45 1.99 -17.37
CA ARG A 380 0.89 2.42 -16.08
C ARG A 380 0.54 1.23 -15.20
N HIS A 381 -0.06 0.19 -15.77
CA HIS A 381 -0.37 -1.04 -15.05
C HIS A 381 0.89 -1.68 -14.48
N CYS A 382 1.92 -1.87 -15.31
CA CYS A 382 3.21 -2.42 -14.89
C CYS A 382 3.87 -1.56 -13.81
N ALA A 383 3.85 -0.24 -13.94
CA ALA A 383 4.37 0.66 -12.91
C ALA A 383 3.61 0.55 -11.58
N SER A 384 2.27 0.55 -11.61
CA SER A 384 1.43 0.39 -10.41
C SER A 384 1.57 -1.00 -9.80
N HIS A 385 1.72 -2.04 -10.63
CA HIS A 385 1.91 -3.40 -10.16
C HIS A 385 3.26 -3.54 -9.48
N TYR A 386 4.35 -3.04 -10.08
CA TYR A 386 5.67 -2.96 -9.42
C TYR A 386 5.56 -2.28 -8.05
N VAL A 387 5.00 -1.06 -7.99
CA VAL A 387 4.86 -0.28 -6.75
C VAL A 387 4.06 -1.01 -5.67
N THR A 388 2.95 -1.67 -6.03
CA THR A 388 2.11 -2.41 -5.08
C THR A 388 2.70 -3.78 -4.69
N THR A 389 3.69 -4.27 -5.44
CA THR A 389 4.40 -5.54 -5.15
C THR A 389 5.73 -5.34 -4.43
N ALA A 390 6.27 -4.13 -4.45
CA ALA A 390 7.55 -3.79 -3.88
C ALA A 390 7.54 -4.03 -2.35
N PRO A 391 8.64 -4.52 -1.76
CA PRO A 391 8.73 -4.81 -0.32
C PRO A 391 8.80 -3.55 0.55
N PHE A 392 8.46 -2.37 0.01
CA PHE A 392 8.58 -1.07 0.67
C PHE A 392 7.40 -0.17 0.31
N THR A 393 7.00 0.69 1.24
CA THR A 393 5.94 1.67 1.02
C THR A 393 6.44 2.80 0.15
N VAL A 394 5.77 3.03 -0.98
CA VAL A 394 6.01 4.16 -1.86
C VAL A 394 5.05 5.27 -1.45
N GLY A 395 5.54 6.32 -0.80
CA GLY A 395 4.70 7.47 -0.40
C GLY A 395 4.11 8.22 -1.61
N GLU A 396 3.00 8.93 -1.41
CA GLU A 396 2.29 9.68 -2.45
C GLU A 396 3.23 10.56 -3.28
N SER A 397 3.04 10.55 -4.60
CA SER A 397 3.76 11.46 -5.51
C SER A 397 3.13 12.84 -5.44
N PRO A 398 3.89 13.91 -5.13
CA PRO A 398 3.31 15.25 -5.06
C PRO A 398 2.81 15.70 -6.44
N GLU A 399 1.81 16.57 -6.45
CA GLU A 399 1.28 17.20 -7.66
C GLU A 399 2.40 17.93 -8.42
N PHE A 400 2.53 17.66 -9.73
CA PHE A 400 3.53 18.33 -10.56
C PHE A 400 3.26 19.84 -10.65
N ARG A 401 4.26 20.64 -10.28
CA ARG A 401 4.31 22.07 -10.58
C ARG A 401 5.58 22.38 -11.39
N PRO A 402 5.49 23.20 -12.45
CA PRO A 402 6.66 23.57 -13.22
C PRO A 402 7.74 24.21 -12.35
N MET A 403 8.96 23.70 -12.44
CA MET A 403 10.12 24.29 -11.79
C MET A 403 10.40 25.68 -12.35
N THR A 404 10.65 26.65 -11.47
CA THR A 404 11.10 27.99 -11.88
C THR A 404 12.59 27.98 -12.25
N GLU A 405 13.03 28.93 -13.06
CA GLU A 405 14.47 29.08 -13.38
C GLU A 405 15.33 29.22 -12.12
N SER A 406 14.86 30.00 -11.14
CA SER A 406 15.54 30.17 -9.84
C SER A 406 15.68 28.85 -9.07
N SER A 407 14.67 27.98 -9.12
CA SER A 407 14.73 26.66 -8.48
C SER A 407 15.66 25.71 -9.22
N GLY A 408 15.62 25.71 -10.57
CA GLY A 408 16.54 24.93 -11.39
C GLY A 408 18.00 25.35 -11.17
N MET A 409 18.25 26.66 -11.06
CA MET A 409 19.57 27.21 -10.75
C MET A 409 20.07 26.78 -9.37
N LEU A 410 19.21 26.81 -8.34
CA LEU A 410 19.57 26.34 -7.00
C LEU A 410 19.97 24.86 -7.02
N VAL A 411 19.15 24.00 -7.63
CA VAL A 411 19.45 22.55 -7.70
C VAL A 411 20.73 22.30 -8.49
N ALA A 412 20.97 23.05 -9.57
CA ALA A 412 22.21 22.98 -10.34
C ALA A 412 23.44 23.34 -9.50
N ASP A 413 23.35 24.38 -8.66
CA ASP A 413 24.44 24.82 -7.80
C ASP A 413 24.69 23.83 -6.64
N LEU A 414 23.62 23.28 -6.05
CA LEU A 414 23.70 22.21 -5.07
C LEU A 414 24.36 20.95 -5.66
N PHE A 415 23.97 20.57 -6.89
CA PHE A 415 24.60 19.46 -7.59
C PHE A 415 26.07 19.75 -7.90
N ALA A 416 26.41 20.97 -8.34
CA ALA A 416 27.80 21.36 -8.58
C ALA A 416 28.66 21.26 -7.30
N ALA A 417 28.12 21.70 -6.16
CA ALA A 417 28.78 21.66 -4.86
C ALA A 417 28.80 20.25 -4.21
N MET A 418 27.90 19.35 -4.63
CA MET A 418 27.83 17.98 -4.13
C MET A 418 29.17 17.26 -4.33
N ARG A 419 29.68 16.61 -3.28
CA ARG A 419 30.91 15.83 -3.33
C ARG A 419 30.64 14.40 -3.81
N HIS A 420 31.62 13.82 -4.51
CA HIS A 420 31.65 12.40 -4.81
C HIS A 420 32.10 11.65 -3.54
N GLU A 421 31.19 10.95 -2.86
CA GLU A 421 31.46 10.27 -1.58
C GLU A 421 30.80 8.86 -1.54
N PRO A 422 31.12 7.94 -2.46
CA PRO A 422 30.50 6.60 -2.52
C PRO A 422 30.76 5.75 -1.27
N GLY A 423 31.81 6.07 -0.50
CA GLY A 423 32.13 5.44 0.77
C GLY A 423 31.27 5.90 1.96
N ASN A 424 30.55 7.02 1.84
CA ASN A 424 29.67 7.52 2.89
C ASN A 424 28.52 6.52 3.13
N PRO A 425 28.24 6.10 4.38
CA PRO A 425 27.20 5.10 4.66
C PRO A 425 25.82 5.44 4.11
N LEU A 426 25.43 6.72 4.11
CA LEU A 426 24.14 7.18 3.58
C LEU A 426 24.09 7.08 2.05
N VAL A 427 25.14 7.57 1.39
CA VAL A 427 25.29 7.50 -0.07
C VAL A 427 25.26 6.03 -0.50
N ARG A 428 26.10 5.20 0.12
CA ARG A 428 26.19 3.77 -0.19
C ARG A 428 24.84 3.06 -0.03
N ALA A 429 24.14 3.27 1.10
CA ALA A 429 22.85 2.63 1.35
C ALA A 429 21.79 3.05 0.33
N SER A 430 21.75 4.35 -0.03
CA SER A 430 20.80 4.87 -1.00
C SER A 430 21.07 4.34 -2.41
N TYR A 431 22.32 4.36 -2.87
CA TYR A 431 22.69 3.83 -4.20
C TYR A 431 22.51 2.31 -4.28
N GLN A 432 22.81 1.56 -3.23
CA GLN A 432 22.56 0.11 -3.21
C GLN A 432 21.07 -0.21 -3.31
N GLN A 433 20.22 0.52 -2.58
CA GLN A 433 18.77 0.35 -2.68
C GLN A 433 18.26 0.75 -4.05
N TYR A 434 18.76 1.86 -4.60
CA TYR A 434 18.42 2.33 -5.93
C TYR A 434 18.80 1.33 -7.02
N ILE A 435 20.00 0.76 -6.98
CA ILE A 435 20.48 -0.25 -7.94
C ILE A 435 19.66 -1.54 -7.87
N ARG A 436 19.28 -1.98 -6.66
CA ARG A 436 18.36 -3.10 -6.50
C ARG A 436 17.03 -2.82 -7.18
N GLU A 437 16.44 -1.66 -6.89
CA GLU A 437 15.12 -1.30 -7.39
C GLU A 437 15.07 -1.05 -8.90
N ILE A 438 16.11 -0.48 -9.53
CA ILE A 438 16.15 -0.39 -11.01
C ILE A 438 16.27 -1.77 -11.66
N THR A 439 16.96 -2.71 -11.01
CA THR A 439 17.11 -4.08 -11.49
C THR A 439 15.76 -4.80 -11.39
N GLU A 440 15.10 -4.70 -10.24
CA GLU A 440 13.75 -5.23 -10.04
C GLU A 440 12.76 -4.62 -11.05
N GLN A 441 12.77 -3.30 -11.26
CA GLN A 441 11.92 -2.63 -12.25
C GLN A 441 12.18 -3.13 -13.68
N TYR A 442 13.43 -3.37 -14.04
CA TYR A 442 13.78 -3.89 -15.36
C TYR A 442 13.24 -5.30 -15.55
N GLU A 443 13.52 -6.20 -14.61
CA GLU A 443 13.04 -7.58 -14.66
C GLU A 443 11.52 -7.63 -14.71
N PHE A 444 10.87 -6.76 -13.94
CA PHE A 444 9.43 -6.60 -13.90
C PHE A 444 8.86 -6.11 -15.24
N ALA A 445 9.50 -5.12 -15.86
CA ALA A 445 9.11 -4.64 -17.18
C ALA A 445 9.27 -5.73 -18.26
N VAL A 446 10.36 -6.51 -18.23
CA VAL A 446 10.55 -7.64 -19.16
C VAL A 446 9.49 -8.72 -18.95
N ALA A 447 9.25 -9.11 -17.70
CA ALA A 447 8.33 -10.19 -17.37
C ALA A 447 6.86 -9.83 -17.65
N GLU A 448 6.44 -8.61 -17.32
CA GLU A 448 5.03 -8.20 -17.40
C GLU A 448 4.65 -7.56 -18.73
N LEU A 449 5.54 -6.72 -19.29
CA LEU A 449 5.26 -6.02 -20.56
C LEU A 449 5.73 -6.80 -21.78
N GLY A 450 6.53 -7.87 -21.59
CA GLY A 450 7.27 -8.50 -22.67
C GLY A 450 8.27 -7.52 -23.31
N LEU A 451 8.82 -6.59 -22.52
CA LEU A 451 9.73 -5.56 -23.01
C LEU A 451 10.99 -6.22 -23.59
N ARG A 452 11.26 -5.95 -24.86
CA ARG A 452 12.52 -6.29 -25.53
C ARG A 452 13.44 -5.09 -25.50
N VAL A 453 14.66 -5.29 -25.00
CA VAL A 453 15.66 -4.25 -24.86
C VAL A 453 16.88 -4.67 -25.65
N GLU A 454 17.43 -3.77 -26.47
CA GLU A 454 18.56 -4.05 -27.34
C GLU A 454 19.60 -2.93 -27.26
N PRO A 455 20.91 -3.25 -27.21
CA PRO A 455 21.94 -2.22 -27.29
C PRO A 455 21.95 -1.61 -28.69
N TRP A 456 22.05 -0.29 -28.77
CA TRP A 456 22.13 0.41 -30.04
C TRP A 456 23.44 0.07 -30.79
N PRO A 457 23.38 -0.53 -32.00
CA PRO A 457 24.57 -1.08 -32.67
C PRO A 457 25.31 -0.05 -33.55
N HIS A 458 24.85 1.21 -33.59
CA HIS A 458 25.37 2.24 -34.49
C HIS A 458 25.93 3.45 -33.72
N SER A 459 26.67 4.32 -34.42
CA SER A 459 27.11 5.61 -33.86
C SER A 459 25.94 6.60 -33.75
N GLY A 460 25.90 7.39 -32.68
CA GLY A 460 24.88 8.42 -32.45
C GLY A 460 23.72 7.94 -31.57
N GLU A 461 22.67 8.76 -31.47
CA GLU A 461 21.51 8.45 -30.61
C GLU A 461 20.56 7.43 -31.28
N PRO A 462 19.99 6.47 -30.51
CA PRO A 462 19.07 5.46 -31.03
C PRO A 462 17.74 6.03 -31.55
N TYR A 463 17.30 7.15 -30.99
CA TYR A 463 16.06 7.81 -31.37
C TYR A 463 16.31 9.28 -31.70
N ARG A 464 15.68 9.75 -32.78
CA ARG A 464 15.73 11.17 -33.20
C ARG A 464 15.20 12.11 -32.11
N ASP A 465 14.15 11.67 -31.42
CA ASP A 465 13.47 12.41 -30.37
C ASP A 465 12.71 11.45 -29.45
N SER A 466 12.24 11.97 -28.31
CA SER A 466 11.49 11.19 -27.32
C SER A 466 10.19 10.61 -27.88
N ARG A 467 9.56 11.22 -28.88
CA ARG A 467 8.28 10.70 -29.41
C ARG A 467 8.49 9.36 -30.08
N ARG A 468 9.58 9.19 -30.83
CA ARG A 468 9.93 7.92 -31.47
C ARG A 468 10.27 6.83 -30.46
N MET A 469 10.99 7.19 -29.40
CA MET A 469 11.25 6.26 -28.29
C MET A 469 9.94 5.82 -27.62
N ILE A 470 9.08 6.78 -27.26
CA ILE A 470 7.78 6.52 -26.63
C ILE A 470 6.90 5.63 -27.52
N GLU A 471 6.85 5.91 -28.84
CA GLU A 471 6.13 5.08 -29.80
C GLU A 471 6.66 3.64 -29.83
N ASP A 472 7.97 3.44 -29.80
CA ASP A 472 8.59 2.12 -29.85
C ASP A 472 8.26 1.28 -28.60
N VAL A 473 8.39 1.90 -27.42
CA VAL A 473 8.03 1.26 -26.14
C VAL A 473 6.53 0.96 -26.08
N ARG A 474 5.68 1.91 -26.49
CA ARG A 474 4.22 1.79 -26.40
C ARG A 474 3.60 0.85 -27.43
N GLN A 475 4.15 0.78 -28.63
CA GLN A 475 3.55 0.02 -29.72
C GLN A 475 4.22 -1.32 -29.94
N ARG A 476 5.54 -1.39 -29.75
CA ARG A 476 6.33 -2.59 -30.07
C ARG A 476 6.86 -3.33 -28.83
N ARG A 477 6.70 -2.73 -27.64
CA ARG A 477 7.31 -3.22 -26.40
C ARG A 477 8.81 -3.41 -26.61
N HIS A 478 9.43 -2.41 -27.24
CA HIS A 478 10.82 -2.46 -27.67
C HIS A 478 11.54 -1.16 -27.28
N LEU A 479 12.79 -1.25 -26.83
CA LEU A 479 13.65 -0.11 -26.54
C LEU A 479 15.10 -0.37 -26.97
N TYR A 480 15.64 0.50 -27.81
CA TYR A 480 17.09 0.64 -27.99
C TYR A 480 17.66 1.53 -26.89
N PHE A 481 18.71 1.08 -26.22
CA PHE A 481 19.44 1.90 -25.26
C PHE A 481 20.89 2.08 -25.70
N LEU A 482 21.48 3.21 -25.30
CA LEU A 482 22.89 3.47 -25.54
C LEU A 482 23.70 2.98 -24.33
N THR A 483 24.67 2.11 -24.58
CA THR A 483 25.49 1.54 -23.51
C THR A 483 26.35 2.60 -22.84
N THR A 484 26.60 2.44 -21.54
CA THR A 484 27.46 3.31 -20.75
C THR A 484 28.88 3.30 -21.30
N HIS A 485 29.35 2.14 -21.76
CA HIS A 485 30.64 2.00 -22.44
C HIS A 485 30.75 2.80 -23.74
N ALA A 486 29.66 3.03 -24.48
CA ALA A 486 29.69 3.85 -25.69
C ALA A 486 29.94 5.35 -25.40
N ARG A 487 29.80 5.79 -24.14
CA ARG A 487 30.12 7.16 -23.68
C ARG A 487 31.27 7.22 -22.68
N TRP A 488 31.88 6.09 -22.37
CA TRP A 488 32.99 6.01 -21.43
C TRP A 488 34.24 6.64 -22.04
N GLY A 489 34.77 7.71 -21.41
CA GLY A 489 35.88 8.51 -21.95
C GLY A 489 35.48 9.91 -22.47
N GLU A 490 34.20 10.28 -22.45
CA GLU A 490 33.76 11.67 -22.64
C GLU A 490 34.05 12.51 -21.37
N ALA A 491 34.31 13.82 -21.53
CA ALA A 491 34.63 14.71 -20.41
C ALA A 491 33.54 14.67 -19.33
N GLY A 492 33.88 14.29 -18.08
CA GLY A 492 32.93 14.13 -16.96
C GLY A 492 32.81 12.70 -16.39
N THR A 493 33.46 11.70 -17.01
CA THR A 493 33.43 10.27 -16.62
C THR A 493 34.61 9.84 -15.71
N GLY A 494 34.99 10.67 -14.74
CA GLY A 494 36.26 10.54 -14.01
C GLY A 494 36.30 9.55 -12.82
N HIS A 495 35.15 9.18 -12.26
CA HIS A 495 35.10 8.37 -11.03
C HIS A 495 34.81 6.90 -11.35
N VAL A 496 35.86 6.08 -11.37
CA VAL A 496 35.77 4.64 -11.69
C VAL A 496 35.07 3.81 -10.61
N ASP A 497 34.95 4.35 -9.39
CA ASP A 497 34.29 3.76 -8.22
C ASP A 497 32.81 4.16 -8.10
N HIS A 498 32.25 4.80 -9.12
CA HIS A 498 30.86 5.21 -9.14
C HIS A 498 29.91 3.99 -9.12
N PRO A 499 28.94 3.89 -8.17
CA PRO A 499 28.09 2.69 -8.03
C PRO A 499 27.27 2.33 -9.26
N MET A 500 26.93 3.32 -10.09
CA MET A 500 26.18 3.10 -11.35
C MET A 500 26.99 2.35 -12.42
N LEU A 501 28.28 2.11 -12.18
CA LEU A 501 29.16 1.29 -13.04
C LEU A 501 29.23 -0.16 -12.58
N ASN A 502 28.51 -0.52 -11.53
CA ASN A 502 28.46 -1.89 -11.07
C ASN A 502 27.79 -2.78 -12.12
N PRO A 503 28.36 -3.96 -12.43
CA PRO A 503 27.72 -4.93 -13.29
C PRO A 503 26.47 -5.48 -12.62
N THR A 504 25.44 -5.75 -13.42
CA THR A 504 24.13 -6.20 -12.93
C THR A 504 23.94 -7.70 -13.06
N GLY A 505 24.82 -8.39 -13.80
CA GLY A 505 24.67 -9.80 -14.16
C GLY A 505 23.69 -10.05 -15.33
N ILE A 506 23.02 -9.02 -15.84
CA ILE A 506 22.10 -9.11 -16.98
C ILE A 506 22.87 -8.92 -18.28
N VAL A 507 22.78 -9.89 -19.20
CA VAL A 507 23.49 -9.85 -20.49
C VAL A 507 22.50 -9.77 -21.64
N ILE A 508 22.65 -8.75 -22.49
CA ILE A 508 21.83 -8.54 -23.70
C ILE A 508 22.75 -8.34 -24.89
N GLY A 509 22.55 -9.10 -25.98
CA GLY A 509 23.34 -8.95 -27.20
C GLY A 509 24.85 -9.15 -27.00
N GLY A 510 25.24 -9.93 -25.98
CA GLY A 510 26.64 -10.16 -25.60
C GLY A 510 27.28 -9.05 -24.75
N VAL A 511 26.51 -8.05 -24.33
CA VAL A 511 26.96 -6.96 -23.45
C VAL A 511 26.35 -7.16 -22.05
N GLU A 512 27.20 -7.21 -21.02
CA GLU A 512 26.76 -7.16 -19.63
C GLU A 512 26.34 -5.73 -19.28
N LEU A 513 25.10 -5.57 -18.82
CA LEU A 513 24.56 -4.26 -18.49
C LEU A 513 25.09 -3.76 -17.16
N LEU A 514 25.52 -2.50 -17.14
CA LEU A 514 25.83 -1.80 -15.90
C LEU A 514 24.54 -1.24 -15.27
N ALA A 515 24.57 -0.91 -13.98
CA ALA A 515 23.45 -0.31 -13.29
C ALA A 515 22.94 0.97 -14.00
N ASN A 516 23.84 1.78 -14.57
CA ASN A 516 23.46 2.94 -15.37
C ASN A 516 22.68 2.59 -16.65
N ASP A 517 23.02 1.47 -17.30
CA ASP A 517 22.31 1.01 -18.50
C ASP A 517 20.88 0.61 -18.16
N LEU A 518 20.71 -0.16 -17.09
CA LEU A 518 19.38 -0.52 -16.59
C LEU A 518 18.58 0.70 -16.17
N PHE A 519 19.20 1.64 -15.46
CA PHE A 519 18.54 2.87 -15.07
C PHE A 519 17.98 3.63 -16.28
N ARG A 520 18.77 3.81 -17.34
CA ARG A 520 18.32 4.49 -18.56
C ARG A 520 17.10 3.79 -19.17
N VAL A 521 17.12 2.46 -19.23
CA VAL A 521 16.01 1.65 -19.73
C VAL A 521 14.75 1.89 -18.89
N VAL A 522 14.81 1.70 -17.57
CA VAL A 522 13.61 1.82 -16.72
C VAL A 522 13.14 3.27 -16.61
N HIS A 523 14.03 4.26 -16.72
CA HIS A 523 13.67 5.67 -16.74
C HIS A 523 12.96 6.07 -18.03
N ASP A 524 13.44 5.60 -19.18
CA ASP A 524 12.77 5.84 -20.46
C ASP A 524 11.39 5.16 -20.51
N VAL A 525 11.25 3.96 -19.93
CA VAL A 525 9.98 3.24 -19.86
C VAL A 525 9.01 3.91 -18.87
N PHE A 526 9.41 4.06 -17.60
CA PHE A 526 8.50 4.46 -16.52
C PHE A 526 8.45 5.96 -16.26
N GLY A 527 9.51 6.70 -16.57
CA GLY A 527 9.56 8.16 -16.48
C GLY A 527 8.96 8.83 -17.73
N HIS A 528 9.38 8.41 -18.92
CA HIS A 528 8.97 9.03 -20.19
C HIS A 528 7.79 8.34 -20.86
N ALA A 529 7.92 7.07 -21.23
CA ALA A 529 6.94 6.37 -22.06
C ALA A 529 5.61 6.12 -21.35
N LYS A 530 5.59 5.90 -20.03
CA LYS A 530 4.37 5.75 -19.23
C LYS A 530 3.37 6.89 -19.45
N GLU A 531 3.85 8.13 -19.36
CA GLU A 531 3.00 9.34 -19.33
C GLU A 531 3.15 10.25 -20.56
N GLY A 532 4.10 9.93 -21.45
CA GLY A 532 4.35 10.67 -22.67
C GLY A 532 5.18 11.93 -22.45
N HIS A 533 6.08 11.92 -21.46
CA HIS A 533 6.95 13.06 -21.15
C HIS A 533 8.08 13.17 -22.18
N GLN A 534 8.21 14.35 -22.81
CA GLN A 534 9.24 14.59 -23.83
C GLN A 534 10.62 14.84 -23.22
N PHE A 535 11.68 14.80 -24.03
CA PHE A 535 13.00 15.26 -23.59
C PHE A 535 13.06 16.78 -23.48
N GLY A 536 13.78 17.27 -22.47
CA GLY A 536 13.93 18.70 -22.17
C GLY A 536 13.53 19.04 -20.72
N PRO A 537 13.86 20.23 -20.21
CA PRO A 537 13.90 20.49 -18.76
C PRO A 537 12.57 20.23 -18.05
N VAL A 538 11.45 20.62 -18.67
CA VAL A 538 10.11 20.36 -18.12
C VAL A 538 9.72 18.88 -18.22
N GLY A 539 10.15 18.21 -19.27
CA GLY A 539 9.83 16.80 -19.51
C GLY A 539 10.67 15.85 -18.64
N GLU A 540 11.94 16.16 -18.44
CA GLU A 540 12.84 15.47 -17.49
C GLU A 540 12.35 15.63 -16.05
N GLU A 541 11.92 16.82 -15.63
CA GLU A 541 11.35 17.01 -14.28
C GLU A 541 10.09 16.16 -14.08
N LYS A 542 9.23 16.07 -15.11
CA LYS A 542 8.04 15.21 -15.08
C LYS A 542 8.39 13.72 -15.08
N ALA A 543 9.38 13.31 -15.86
CA ALA A 543 9.85 11.94 -15.93
C ALA A 543 10.49 11.51 -14.61
N TRP A 544 11.35 12.36 -14.03
CA TRP A 544 11.89 12.18 -12.69
C TRP A 544 10.77 12.05 -11.66
N LEU A 545 9.79 12.97 -11.62
CA LEU A 545 8.73 12.90 -10.61
C LEU A 545 7.87 11.64 -10.77
N ALA A 546 7.55 11.26 -12.01
CA ALA A 546 6.77 10.05 -12.31
C ALA A 546 7.51 8.76 -11.97
N HIS A 547 8.83 8.76 -12.02
CA HIS A 547 9.68 7.61 -11.69
C HIS A 547 10.06 7.61 -10.21
N HIS A 548 10.27 8.78 -9.58
CA HIS A 548 10.47 8.98 -8.13
C HIS A 548 9.35 8.36 -7.32
N GLY A 549 8.12 8.53 -7.79
CA GLY A 549 6.92 7.88 -7.29
C GLY A 549 6.88 6.35 -7.42
N MET A 550 7.94 5.70 -7.90
CA MET A 550 8.08 4.26 -7.93
C MET A 550 9.16 3.73 -7.00
N PHE A 551 10.05 4.58 -6.49
CA PHE A 551 11.15 4.15 -5.63
C PHE A 551 10.80 4.22 -4.14
N SER A 552 11.46 3.35 -3.35
CA SER A 552 11.43 3.43 -1.90
C SER A 552 12.00 4.76 -1.41
N PRO A 553 11.64 5.21 -0.21
CA PRO A 553 12.24 6.39 0.40
C PRO A 553 13.78 6.34 0.38
N LEU A 554 14.37 5.17 0.65
CA LEU A 554 15.82 5.02 0.71
C LEU A 554 16.51 5.18 -0.66
N ALA A 555 15.85 4.83 -1.77
CA ALA A 555 16.41 4.97 -3.13
C ALA A 555 16.25 6.38 -3.75
N ARG A 556 15.23 7.15 -3.34
CA ARG A 556 14.89 8.45 -3.94
C ARG A 556 16.03 9.49 -3.92
N PRO A 557 16.87 9.60 -2.87
CA PRO A 557 18.01 10.53 -2.87
C PRO A 557 19.04 10.24 -3.97
N ALA A 558 19.41 8.97 -4.19
CA ALA A 558 20.31 8.57 -5.27
C ALA A 558 19.68 8.85 -6.66
N LEU A 559 18.42 8.44 -6.88
CA LEU A 559 17.67 8.79 -8.10
C LEU A 559 17.71 10.30 -8.37
N THR A 560 17.45 11.11 -7.34
CA THR A 560 17.38 12.58 -7.50
C THR A 560 18.73 13.17 -7.90
N ALA A 561 19.84 12.64 -7.38
CA ALA A 561 21.18 13.05 -7.79
C ALA A 561 21.46 12.65 -9.25
N GLU A 562 21.15 11.41 -9.63
CA GLU A 562 21.39 10.85 -10.97
C GLU A 562 20.53 11.46 -12.07
N THR A 563 19.35 12.01 -11.73
CA THR A 563 18.45 12.61 -12.72
C THR A 563 18.34 14.11 -12.54
N ARG A 564 17.59 14.55 -11.53
CA ARG A 564 17.19 15.95 -11.34
C ARG A 564 18.42 16.84 -11.16
N GLY A 565 19.41 16.39 -10.40
CA GLY A 565 20.68 17.10 -10.21
C GLY A 565 21.43 17.34 -11.52
N GLN A 566 21.70 16.26 -12.27
CA GLN A 566 22.42 16.33 -13.55
C GLN A 566 21.65 17.16 -14.59
N THR A 567 20.34 16.94 -14.72
CA THR A 567 19.46 17.70 -15.62
C THR A 567 19.47 19.19 -15.24
N CYS A 568 19.32 19.51 -13.96
CA CYS A 568 19.35 20.91 -13.52
C CYS A 568 20.70 21.55 -13.83
N TRP A 569 21.81 20.84 -13.60
CA TRP A 569 23.14 21.33 -13.96
C TRP A 569 23.27 21.59 -15.47
N ALA A 570 22.78 20.69 -16.33
CA ALA A 570 22.86 20.81 -17.79
C ALA A 570 21.95 21.89 -18.40
N TYR A 571 20.88 22.28 -17.70
CA TYR A 571 19.93 23.30 -18.17
C TYR A 571 20.02 24.65 -17.46
N PHE A 572 20.55 24.68 -16.23
CA PHE A 572 20.55 25.86 -15.36
C PHE A 572 21.92 26.13 -14.71
N GLY A 573 22.96 25.32 -14.97
CA GLY A 573 24.27 25.45 -14.32
C GLY A 573 25.00 26.76 -14.60
N ALA A 574 25.98 27.08 -13.75
CA ALA A 574 26.76 28.32 -13.83
C ALA A 574 27.41 28.58 -15.21
N HIS A 575 27.74 27.51 -15.95
CA HIS A 575 28.30 27.59 -17.30
C HIS A 575 27.33 28.14 -18.37
N LEU A 576 26.04 28.29 -18.05
CA LEU A 576 25.01 28.87 -18.92
C LEU A 576 24.56 30.26 -18.47
N ARG A 577 25.21 30.82 -17.45
CA ARG A 577 24.81 32.08 -16.82
C ARG A 577 25.75 33.21 -17.22
N GLY A 578 25.19 34.40 -17.43
CA GLY A 578 25.95 35.62 -17.69
C GLY A 578 26.56 36.21 -16.41
N PRO A 579 27.28 37.35 -16.51
CA PRO A 579 27.92 38.01 -15.36
C PRO A 579 26.97 38.43 -14.24
N SER A 580 25.68 38.65 -14.56
CA SER A 580 24.63 38.95 -13.58
C SER A 580 24.17 37.72 -12.78
N GLY A 581 24.62 36.52 -13.14
CA GLY A 581 24.15 35.26 -12.60
C GLY A 581 22.83 34.76 -13.21
N ALA A 582 22.22 35.51 -14.15
CA ALA A 582 21.02 35.07 -14.87
C ALA A 582 21.38 34.16 -16.07
N LEU A 583 20.44 33.32 -16.51
CA LEU A 583 20.63 32.49 -17.71
C LEU A 583 20.74 33.36 -18.96
N VAL A 584 21.68 33.00 -19.83
CA VAL A 584 21.85 33.67 -21.12
C VAL A 584 20.72 33.25 -22.06
N GLY A 585 20.01 34.24 -22.63
CA GLY A 585 18.90 34.02 -23.54
C GLY A 585 19.34 33.50 -24.92
N LYS A 586 18.44 32.84 -25.67
CA LYS A 586 18.77 32.23 -26.98
C LYS A 586 19.35 33.22 -28.00
N ASP A 587 18.94 34.48 -27.90
CA ASP A 587 19.33 35.56 -28.82
C ASP A 587 20.52 36.39 -28.27
N GLU A 588 21.09 35.99 -27.12
CA GLU A 588 22.19 36.70 -26.46
C GLU A 588 23.57 36.08 -26.77
N PRO A 589 24.63 36.91 -26.90
CA PRO A 589 25.99 36.42 -27.05
C PRO A 589 26.41 35.53 -25.86
N GLY A 590 26.88 34.31 -26.15
CA GLY A 590 27.27 33.33 -25.13
C GLY A 590 26.25 32.22 -24.88
N TRP A 591 25.09 32.25 -25.54
CA TRP A 591 24.13 31.14 -25.48
C TRP A 591 24.69 29.86 -26.09
N VAL A 592 24.58 28.75 -25.33
CA VAL A 592 25.07 27.44 -25.76
C VAL A 592 23.89 26.52 -26.10
N PRO A 593 23.76 26.05 -27.36
CA PRO A 593 22.73 25.09 -27.74
C PRO A 593 22.98 23.73 -27.07
N VAL A 594 21.90 23.01 -26.74
CA VAL A 594 21.93 21.75 -25.96
C VAL A 594 23.01 20.76 -26.43
N PRO A 595 23.18 20.46 -27.74
CA PRO A 595 24.19 19.50 -28.20
C PRO A 595 25.65 19.94 -27.99
N ARG A 596 25.89 21.21 -27.66
CA ARG A 596 27.22 21.78 -27.41
C ARG A 596 27.47 22.04 -25.93
N ARG A 597 26.53 21.72 -25.05
CA ARG A 597 26.71 21.88 -23.61
C ARG A 597 27.64 20.79 -23.06
N PRO A 598 28.47 21.11 -22.06
CA PRO A 598 29.29 20.10 -21.41
C PRO A 598 28.43 19.08 -20.67
N PHE A 599 28.98 17.89 -20.44
CA PHE A 599 28.35 16.89 -19.58
C PHE A 599 28.57 17.23 -18.11
N ALA A 600 27.57 16.88 -17.29
CA ALA A 600 27.71 16.95 -15.84
C ALA A 600 28.76 15.93 -15.38
N GLU A 601 29.56 16.32 -14.39
CA GLU A 601 30.44 15.39 -13.69
C GLU A 601 29.60 14.29 -13.02
N GLN A 602 29.93 13.03 -13.29
CA GLN A 602 29.20 11.87 -12.74
C GLN A 602 29.64 11.62 -11.29
N LYS A 603 28.80 12.04 -10.32
CA LYS A 603 29.15 12.04 -8.89
C LYS A 603 28.17 11.22 -8.05
N ALA A 604 28.73 10.30 -7.25
CA ALA A 604 28.00 9.54 -6.25
C ALA A 604 27.88 10.36 -4.96
N GLY A 605 26.85 11.19 -4.88
CA GLY A 605 26.51 11.97 -3.69
C GLY A 605 24.99 12.06 -3.51
N LEU A 606 24.54 12.69 -2.43
CA LEU A 606 23.12 12.94 -2.16
C LEU A 606 22.84 14.43 -2.14
N LEU A 607 21.78 14.84 -2.84
CA LEU A 607 21.23 16.19 -2.74
C LEU A 607 20.43 16.34 -1.44
N PRO A 608 20.29 17.57 -0.91
CA PRO A 608 19.58 17.80 0.35
C PRO A 608 18.15 17.26 0.36
N ALA A 609 17.65 16.94 1.55
CA ALA A 609 16.32 16.34 1.73
C ALA A 609 15.18 17.19 1.16
N ASP A 610 15.32 18.52 1.11
CA ASP A 610 14.33 19.42 0.52
C ASP A 610 14.33 19.41 -1.03
N VAL A 611 15.32 18.79 -1.66
CA VAL A 611 15.39 18.53 -3.11
C VAL A 611 14.92 17.11 -3.45
N SER A 612 15.25 16.12 -2.62
CA SER A 612 14.91 14.70 -2.84
C SER A 612 13.58 14.26 -2.22
N GLY A 613 13.05 15.04 -1.28
CA GLY A 613 11.83 14.74 -0.54
C GLY A 613 11.99 13.67 0.54
N VAL A 614 13.21 13.23 0.82
CA VAL A 614 13.49 12.19 1.80
C VAL A 614 14.70 12.56 2.65
N ARG A 615 14.57 12.38 3.96
CA ARG A 615 15.66 12.49 4.93
C ARG A 615 16.24 11.11 5.22
N LEU A 616 17.56 10.98 5.16
CA LEU A 616 18.25 9.76 5.58
C LEU A 616 18.98 9.98 6.92
N THR A 617 18.95 8.98 7.79
CA THR A 617 19.73 8.97 9.04
C THR A 617 20.53 7.67 9.15
N HIS A 618 21.73 7.76 9.70
CA HIS A 618 22.61 6.60 9.92
C HIS A 618 22.79 6.41 11.42
N ASP A 619 22.51 5.19 11.90
CA ASP A 619 22.77 4.79 13.29
C ASP A 619 24.20 4.21 13.39
N PRO A 620 25.14 4.89 14.07
CA PRO A 620 26.52 4.42 14.19
C PRO A 620 26.67 3.10 14.98
N GLY A 621 25.69 2.76 15.83
CA GLY A 621 25.75 1.56 16.66
C GLY A 621 25.37 0.28 15.90
N SER A 622 24.31 0.36 15.08
CA SER A 622 23.82 -0.78 14.29
C SER A 622 24.30 -0.77 12.84
N GLY A 623 24.81 0.37 12.34
CA GLY A 623 25.16 0.57 10.93
C GLY A 623 23.96 0.71 9.99
N HIS A 624 22.73 0.74 10.52
CA HIS A 624 21.52 0.85 9.71
C HIS A 624 21.27 2.28 9.25
N VAL A 625 20.77 2.40 8.01
CA VAL A 625 20.29 3.66 7.44
C VAL A 625 18.77 3.66 7.40
N ARG A 626 18.13 4.68 7.96
CA ARG A 626 16.68 4.88 7.92
C ARG A 626 16.33 6.02 6.96
N ALA A 627 15.16 5.94 6.33
CA ALA A 627 14.69 6.89 5.33
C ALA A 627 13.30 7.40 5.68
N TRP A 628 13.11 8.72 5.66
CA TRP A 628 11.90 9.40 6.11
C TRP A 628 11.40 10.35 5.02
N PRO A 629 10.29 10.02 4.32
CA PRO A 629 9.63 10.95 3.43
C PRO A 629 9.24 12.22 4.18
N LEU A 630 9.45 13.38 3.57
CA LEU A 630 9.08 14.66 4.17
C LEU A 630 7.58 14.91 3.96
N THR A 631 6.81 15.01 5.05
CA THR A 631 5.36 15.28 5.01
C THR A 631 5.07 16.62 4.34
N GLY A 632 4.17 16.62 3.35
CA GLY A 632 3.79 17.83 2.61
C GLY A 632 4.90 18.41 1.72
N TRP A 633 5.99 17.68 1.50
CA TRP A 633 7.07 18.11 0.63
C TRP A 633 6.59 18.31 -0.80
N ARG A 634 7.06 19.40 -1.41
CA ARG A 634 6.86 19.68 -2.82
C ARG A 634 8.17 20.07 -3.48
N PRO A 635 8.46 19.54 -4.68
CA PRO A 635 9.72 19.76 -5.38
C PRO A 635 9.97 21.23 -5.78
N ASP A 636 8.97 22.11 -5.73
CA ASP A 636 9.05 23.53 -6.08
C ASP A 636 9.24 24.49 -4.89
N THR A 637 9.19 23.99 -3.64
CA THR A 637 9.07 24.85 -2.43
C THR A 637 10.34 24.97 -1.59
N HIS A 638 11.51 24.74 -2.20
CA HIS A 638 12.82 24.67 -1.55
C HIS A 638 13.02 25.74 -0.46
N HIS A 639 13.34 25.30 0.76
CA HIS A 639 13.41 26.17 1.93
C HIS A 639 14.51 27.25 1.77
N ALA A 640 15.63 26.89 1.14
CA ALA A 640 16.75 27.79 0.86
C ALA A 640 16.35 29.02 0.00
N LEU A 641 15.37 28.90 -0.90
CA LEU A 641 14.87 30.04 -1.69
C LEU A 641 14.02 31.01 -0.87
N ARG A 642 13.38 30.53 0.20
CA ARG A 642 12.48 31.34 1.05
C ARG A 642 13.21 32.11 2.13
N THR A 643 14.37 31.62 2.58
CA THR A 643 15.07 32.19 3.74
C THR A 643 16.37 32.90 3.41
N GLY A 644 16.85 32.85 2.16
CA GLY A 644 18.07 33.53 1.72
C GLY A 644 19.35 33.11 2.47
N ARG A 645 19.27 32.03 3.25
CA ARG A 645 20.38 31.46 4.02
C ARG A 645 20.76 30.12 3.43
N GLN A 646 22.06 29.86 3.39
CA GLN A 646 22.61 28.51 3.28
C GLN A 646 22.33 27.79 4.61
N PRO A 647 21.41 26.82 4.67
CA PRO A 647 21.17 26.07 5.89
C PRO A 647 22.28 25.03 6.06
N THR A 648 22.84 24.91 7.26
CA THR A 648 23.43 23.63 7.66
C THR A 648 22.28 22.68 8.01
N GLU A 649 22.27 21.49 7.40
CA GLU A 649 21.11 20.58 7.26
C GLU A 649 20.43 20.14 8.57
N ILE A 650 21.13 20.23 9.71
CA ILE A 650 20.71 19.65 10.99
C ILE A 650 19.79 20.59 11.80
N ASP A 651 19.99 21.91 11.72
CA ASP A 651 19.30 22.86 12.61
C ASP A 651 17.88 23.22 12.11
N GLY A 652 17.63 23.16 10.80
CA GLY A 652 16.31 23.47 10.21
C GLY A 652 15.27 22.37 10.45
N GLN A 653 15.68 21.11 10.35
CA GLN A 653 14.81 19.94 10.49
C GLN A 653 14.35 19.72 11.94
N LEU A 654 15.25 19.97 12.88
CA LEU A 654 14.97 19.90 14.30
C LEU A 654 14.05 21.04 14.73
N ALA A 655 14.27 22.26 14.22
CA ALA A 655 13.38 23.40 14.49
C ALA A 655 11.92 23.13 14.08
N ASP A 656 11.69 22.45 12.94
CA ASP A 656 10.35 22.13 12.47
C ASP A 656 9.66 21.04 13.33
N ALA A 657 10.42 20.07 13.86
CA ALA A 657 9.89 19.10 14.82
C ALA A 657 9.39 19.80 16.09
N TYR A 658 10.19 20.74 16.63
CA TYR A 658 9.77 21.54 17.77
C TYR A 658 8.56 22.44 17.44
N ARG A 659 8.46 23.02 16.24
CA ARG A 659 7.31 23.85 15.85
C ARG A 659 6.00 23.08 15.71
N ASN A 660 6.08 21.81 15.34
CA ASN A 660 4.91 20.95 15.18
C ASN A 660 4.51 20.24 16.49
N THR A 661 5.31 20.33 17.54
CA THR A 661 5.00 19.70 18.84
C THR A 661 4.02 20.56 19.64
N THR A 662 3.02 19.93 20.25
CA THR A 662 2.14 20.57 21.24
C THR A 662 2.78 20.42 22.61
N PHE A 663 3.14 21.54 23.25
CA PHE A 663 3.69 21.54 24.61
C PHE A 663 2.57 21.81 25.60
N ARG A 664 2.02 20.74 26.17
CA ARG A 664 0.83 20.79 27.05
C ARG A 664 1.24 20.87 28.51
N ALA A 665 0.90 21.96 29.20
CA ALA A 665 1.03 22.06 30.66
C ALA A 665 -0.27 21.61 31.34
N LEU A 666 -0.18 20.79 32.39
CA LEU A 666 -1.30 20.19 33.12
C LEU A 666 -1.57 20.97 34.40
N THR A 667 -2.47 21.96 34.34
CA THR A 667 -2.86 22.78 35.49
C THR A 667 -4.13 22.26 36.18
N THR A 668 -4.38 22.70 37.41
CA THR A 668 -5.64 22.40 38.13
C THR A 668 -6.86 23.05 37.50
N ALA A 669 -6.69 24.07 36.65
CA ALA A 669 -7.77 24.73 35.92
C ALA A 669 -8.05 24.10 34.54
N GLY A 670 -7.24 23.13 34.12
CA GLY A 670 -7.28 22.52 32.79
C GLY A 670 -5.91 22.54 32.09
N PRO A 671 -5.77 21.81 30.96
CA PRO A 671 -4.53 21.83 30.18
C PRO A 671 -4.33 23.18 29.48
N ILE A 672 -3.08 23.62 29.37
CA ILE A 672 -2.66 24.79 28.59
C ILE A 672 -1.75 24.29 27.46
N ASP A 673 -2.16 24.50 26.21
CA ASP A 673 -1.39 24.08 25.04
C ASP A 673 -0.56 25.25 24.48
N ILE A 674 0.73 24.99 24.29
CA ILE A 674 1.70 25.99 23.85
C ILE A 674 2.30 25.52 22.52
N HIS A 675 2.37 26.43 21.55
CA HIS A 675 2.94 26.20 20.23
C HIS A 675 4.01 27.25 19.91
N VAL A 676 5.15 26.80 19.39
CA VAL A 676 6.25 27.70 19.00
C VAL A 676 5.78 28.64 17.89
N GLY A 677 6.07 29.93 18.06
CA GLY A 677 5.67 31.00 17.14
C GLY A 677 4.29 31.58 17.41
N GLN A 678 3.57 31.10 18.44
CA GLN A 678 2.25 31.60 18.83
C GLN A 678 2.27 32.16 20.25
N SER A 679 1.46 33.19 20.52
CA SER A 679 1.17 33.64 21.89
C SER A 679 0.12 32.73 22.52
N CYS A 680 0.15 32.58 23.85
CA CYS A 680 -0.74 31.69 24.59
C CYS A 680 -1.48 32.47 25.70
N PRO A 681 -2.71 32.96 25.46
CA PRO A 681 -3.44 33.79 26.43
C PRO A 681 -3.71 33.11 27.78
N ASP A 682 -3.93 31.79 27.78
CA ASP A 682 -4.17 31.01 29.00
C ASP A 682 -2.89 30.91 29.85
N LEU A 683 -1.72 30.75 29.20
CA LEU A 683 -0.43 30.85 29.87
C LEU A 683 -0.19 32.27 30.39
N ASP A 684 -0.51 33.31 29.62
CA ASP A 684 -0.39 34.70 30.08
C ASP A 684 -1.26 34.98 31.32
N ALA A 685 -2.45 34.39 31.41
CA ALA A 685 -3.30 34.48 32.59
C ALA A 685 -2.66 33.80 33.82
N LEU A 686 -2.02 32.64 33.62
CA LEU A 686 -1.23 31.96 34.64
C LEU A 686 -0.06 32.83 35.12
N LEU A 687 0.75 33.38 34.20
CA LEU A 687 1.90 34.24 34.52
C LEU A 687 1.48 35.48 35.34
N ARG A 688 0.38 36.15 34.96
CA ARG A 688 -0.16 37.30 35.70
C ARG A 688 -0.59 36.93 37.12
N ARG A 689 -1.20 35.75 37.29
CA ARG A 689 -1.63 35.26 38.61
C ARG A 689 -0.43 34.98 39.51
N GLU A 690 0.60 34.36 38.96
CA GLU A 690 1.85 34.07 39.69
C GLU A 690 2.78 35.30 39.81
N SER A 691 2.38 36.46 39.28
CA SER A 691 3.15 37.72 39.29
C SER A 691 4.55 37.61 38.68
N VAL A 692 4.70 36.83 37.60
CA VAL A 692 5.95 36.63 36.86
C VAL A 692 5.78 36.97 35.38
N SER A 693 6.88 37.25 34.68
CA SER A 693 6.85 37.72 33.30
C SER A 693 7.49 36.77 32.29
N CYS A 694 8.11 35.68 32.72
CA CYS A 694 8.86 34.76 31.88
C CYS A 694 8.60 33.30 32.25
N TRP A 695 8.88 32.38 31.34
CA TRP A 695 8.69 30.95 31.55
C TRP A 695 9.55 30.12 30.60
N ALA A 696 9.70 28.84 30.94
CA ALA A 696 10.32 27.85 30.07
C ALA A 696 9.61 26.50 30.16
N PHE A 697 9.55 25.79 29.04
CA PHE A 697 9.05 24.43 28.94
C PHE A 697 10.20 23.51 28.57
N LEU A 698 10.45 22.50 29.41
CA LEU A 698 11.67 21.70 29.41
C LEU A 698 11.33 20.21 29.55
N THR A 699 12.17 19.35 28.98
CA THR A 699 12.21 17.91 29.31
C THR A 699 13.65 17.46 29.54
N ALA A 700 13.81 16.34 30.24
CA ALA A 700 15.08 15.62 30.34
C ALA A 700 15.04 14.25 29.63
N CYS A 701 13.89 13.92 29.04
CA CYS A 701 13.70 12.74 28.23
C CYS A 701 14.47 12.89 26.91
N SER A 702 14.90 11.75 26.37
CA SER A 702 15.43 11.62 25.01
C SER A 702 16.49 12.68 24.62
N PRO A 703 17.60 12.85 25.38
CA PRO A 703 18.61 13.87 25.14
C PRO A 703 19.20 13.78 23.73
N GLY A 704 19.37 14.92 23.07
CA GLY A 704 19.82 15.00 21.67
C GLY A 704 18.90 14.30 20.67
N GLY A 705 17.62 14.11 21.01
CA GLY A 705 16.65 13.36 20.20
C GLY A 705 16.85 11.83 20.21
N ARG A 706 17.67 11.29 21.13
CA ARG A 706 17.93 9.85 21.25
C ARG A 706 16.84 9.18 22.08
N ILE A 707 16.08 8.27 21.48
CA ILE A 707 15.08 7.46 22.20
C ILE A 707 15.78 6.61 23.27
N LEU A 708 15.32 6.72 24.52
CA LEU A 708 15.80 5.95 25.66
C LEU A 708 14.68 5.02 26.20
N PRO A 709 15.03 3.94 26.92
CA PRO A 709 14.05 3.13 27.64
C PRO A 709 13.21 3.97 28.62
N ALA A 710 11.93 3.64 28.77
CA ALA A 710 10.98 4.42 29.59
C ALA A 710 11.45 4.64 31.05
N ALA A 711 12.06 3.63 31.67
CA ALA A 711 12.59 3.73 33.03
C ALA A 711 13.76 4.72 33.14
N GLU A 712 14.60 4.84 32.11
CA GLU A 712 15.71 5.80 32.08
C GLU A 712 15.21 7.23 31.88
N ASN A 713 14.24 7.43 30.97
CA ASN A 713 13.56 8.71 30.80
C ASN A 713 12.88 9.17 32.10
N GLN A 714 12.19 8.27 32.81
CA GLN A 714 11.56 8.57 34.09
C GLN A 714 12.58 9.02 35.16
N GLN A 715 13.73 8.36 35.28
CA GLN A 715 14.77 8.74 36.23
C GLN A 715 15.38 10.11 35.92
N ARG A 716 15.66 10.40 34.65
CA ARG A 716 16.17 11.70 34.18
C ARG A 716 15.15 12.81 34.43
N HIS A 717 13.88 12.56 34.14
CA HIS A 717 12.81 13.51 34.36
C HIS A 717 12.62 13.84 35.85
N LEU A 718 12.71 12.84 36.74
CA LEU A 718 12.73 13.07 38.20
C LEU A 718 13.92 13.90 38.67
N ALA A 719 15.09 13.76 38.04
CA ALA A 719 16.26 14.59 38.34
C ALA A 719 16.04 16.06 37.94
N LEU A 720 15.46 16.32 36.78
CA LEU A 720 15.07 17.66 36.33
C LEU A 720 14.07 18.32 37.30
N ARG A 721 13.04 17.58 37.74
CA ARG A 721 12.06 18.08 38.70
C ARG A 721 12.70 18.44 40.05
N ARG A 722 13.61 17.62 40.57
CA ARG A 722 14.35 17.93 41.80
C ARG A 722 15.22 19.18 41.64
N ARG A 723 15.87 19.33 40.48
CA ARG A 723 16.72 20.49 40.19
C ARG A 723 15.91 21.78 40.17
N LEU A 724 14.74 21.79 39.54
CA LEU A 724 13.84 22.94 39.48
C LEU A 724 13.21 23.26 40.85
N HIS A 725 12.83 22.25 41.62
CA HIS A 725 12.30 22.44 42.97
C HIS A 725 13.32 23.10 43.90
N GLY A 726 14.61 22.72 43.78
CA GLY A 726 15.70 23.35 44.52
C GLY A 726 15.97 24.83 44.14
N SER A 727 15.48 25.28 42.99
CA SER A 727 15.58 26.67 42.52
C SER A 727 14.42 27.56 42.99
N GLY A 728 13.41 27.00 43.68
CA GLY A 728 12.25 27.75 44.19
C GLY A 728 11.25 28.22 43.12
N VAL A 729 11.41 27.75 41.87
CA VAL A 729 10.55 28.12 40.74
C VAL A 729 9.29 27.22 40.74
N PRO A 730 8.08 27.77 40.62
CA PRO A 730 6.87 26.97 40.45
C PRO A 730 6.94 26.08 39.20
N VAL A 731 6.68 24.78 39.39
CA VAL A 731 6.73 23.78 38.32
C VAL A 731 5.35 23.16 38.12
N VAL A 732 4.86 23.23 36.89
CA VAL A 732 3.63 22.56 36.45
C VAL A 732 4.03 21.33 35.62
N PRO A 733 3.46 20.13 35.89
CA PRO A 733 3.67 18.96 35.03
C PRO A 733 3.25 19.24 33.59
N GLY A 734 3.91 18.66 32.61
CA GLY A 734 3.55 18.84 31.21
C GLY A 734 3.91 17.64 30.34
N LEU A 735 3.46 17.68 29.09
CA LEU A 735 3.70 16.67 28.08
C LEU A 735 4.13 17.33 26.76
N GLY A 736 5.17 16.78 26.13
CA GLY A 736 5.51 17.07 24.74
C GLY A 736 4.80 16.09 23.83
N ILE A 737 3.78 16.55 23.11
CA ILE A 737 2.94 15.71 22.25
C ILE A 737 3.34 15.99 20.79
N GLY A 738 4.04 15.03 20.19
CA GLY A 738 4.43 15.08 18.77
C GLY A 738 3.23 14.89 17.84
N VAL A 739 3.44 15.18 16.56
CA VAL A 739 2.46 14.91 15.48
C VAL A 739 2.53 13.47 14.97
N ASP A 740 3.56 12.74 15.37
CA ASP A 740 3.75 11.33 15.04
C ASP A 740 2.97 10.47 16.06
N PRO A 741 1.96 9.70 15.64
CA PRO A 741 1.18 8.85 16.53
C PRO A 741 2.00 7.73 17.17
N ASP A 742 3.18 7.39 16.63
CA ASP A 742 4.11 6.41 17.20
C ASP A 742 5.05 7.05 18.25
N TRP A 743 5.07 8.38 18.36
CA TRP A 743 5.81 9.11 19.40
C TRP A 743 4.94 9.32 20.64
N LEU A 744 5.16 8.50 21.66
CA LEU A 744 4.46 8.62 22.93
C LEU A 744 4.71 10.00 23.56
N PRO A 745 3.67 10.63 24.18
CA PRO A 745 3.84 11.90 24.87
C PRO A 745 5.00 11.89 25.86
N GLU A 746 5.94 12.83 25.71
CA GLU A 746 7.13 12.88 26.56
C GLU A 746 6.87 13.68 27.84
N ASP A 747 7.18 13.09 28.98
CA ASP A 747 7.14 13.77 30.28
C ASP A 747 7.98 15.05 30.25
N SER A 748 7.33 16.18 30.55
CA SER A 748 7.90 17.52 30.46
C SER A 748 7.43 18.38 31.64
N VAL A 749 7.97 19.58 31.76
CA VAL A 749 7.58 20.54 32.79
C VAL A 749 7.51 21.96 32.25
N LEU A 750 6.51 22.70 32.70
CA LEU A 750 6.46 24.15 32.57
C LEU A 750 7.00 24.77 33.87
N ALA A 751 8.11 25.48 33.77
CA ALA A 751 8.71 26.25 34.86
C ALA A 751 8.29 27.72 34.74
N VAL A 752 7.44 28.18 35.66
CA VAL A 752 6.81 29.50 35.65
C VAL A 752 7.71 30.49 36.40
N GLY A 753 8.23 31.51 35.72
CA GLY A 753 9.21 32.45 36.27
C GLY A 753 10.67 32.02 36.07
N LEU A 754 10.94 31.00 35.25
CA LEU A 754 12.31 30.60 34.92
C LEU A 754 12.88 31.51 33.82
N ASP A 755 13.96 32.24 34.12
CA ASP A 755 14.60 33.11 33.15
C ASP A 755 15.33 32.33 32.04
N ARG A 756 15.47 32.97 30.88
CA ARG A 756 16.06 32.37 29.67
C ARG A 756 17.48 31.84 29.86
N SER A 757 18.31 32.49 30.69
CA SER A 757 19.71 32.07 30.91
C SER A 757 19.77 30.80 31.76
N THR A 758 18.99 30.75 32.83
CA THR A 758 18.87 29.56 33.67
C THR A 758 18.21 28.41 32.91
N ALA A 759 17.20 28.70 32.09
CA ALA A 759 16.55 27.72 31.23
C ALA A 759 17.54 27.10 30.22
N ALA A 760 18.35 27.92 29.53
CA ALA A 760 19.39 27.43 28.62
C ALA A 760 20.41 26.52 29.32
N THR A 761 20.82 26.91 30.53
CA THR A 761 21.78 26.14 31.34
C THR A 761 21.20 24.77 31.71
N LEU A 762 19.93 24.71 32.13
CA LEU A 762 19.24 23.47 32.46
C LEU A 762 19.01 22.60 31.21
N GLY A 763 18.61 23.20 30.09
CA GLY A 763 18.48 22.48 28.82
C GLY A 763 19.80 21.82 28.41
N ALA A 764 20.92 22.54 28.54
CA ALA A 764 22.25 22.00 28.27
C ALA A 764 22.66 20.91 29.28
N GLU A 765 22.41 21.12 30.58
CA GLU A 765 22.68 20.15 31.67
C GLU A 765 21.99 18.80 31.41
N PHE A 766 20.75 18.84 30.92
CA PHE A 766 19.97 17.63 30.61
C PHE A 766 20.11 17.14 29.15
N GLY A 767 21.02 17.73 28.37
CA GLY A 767 21.38 17.28 27.02
C GLY A 767 20.31 17.55 25.97
N GLN A 768 19.52 18.60 26.14
CA GLN A 768 18.51 19.03 25.16
C GLN A 768 19.15 19.85 24.05
N ASP A 769 18.66 19.69 22.83
CA ASP A 769 19.12 20.48 21.68
C ASP A 769 18.50 21.88 21.68
N ALA A 770 17.20 21.95 21.95
CA ALA A 770 16.48 23.18 22.20
C ALA A 770 15.40 22.97 23.27
N ILE A 771 14.94 24.08 23.84
CA ILE A 771 13.80 24.16 24.75
C ILE A 771 12.86 25.27 24.28
N VAL A 772 11.64 25.29 24.80
CA VAL A 772 10.68 26.36 24.49
C VAL A 772 10.68 27.37 25.63
N VAL A 773 10.77 28.65 25.30
CA VAL A 773 10.75 29.76 26.26
C VAL A 773 9.79 30.85 25.79
N GLY A 774 9.38 31.71 26.70
CA GLY A 774 8.61 32.89 26.33
C GLY A 774 8.48 33.90 27.46
N ASP A 775 7.97 35.06 27.09
CA ASP A 775 7.67 36.17 27.98
C ASP A 775 6.17 36.50 27.90
N LEU A 776 5.64 37.16 28.95
CA LEU A 776 4.24 37.53 29.06
C LEU A 776 3.79 38.34 27.84
N GLY A 777 2.79 37.84 27.11
CA GLY A 777 2.22 38.47 25.92
C GLY A 777 3.05 38.31 24.64
N ALA A 778 4.19 37.61 24.68
CA ALA A 778 5.02 37.32 23.52
C ALA A 778 4.70 35.93 22.93
N ALA A 779 5.12 35.71 21.69
CA ALA A 779 5.07 34.38 21.09
C ALA A 779 6.10 33.46 21.76
N ALA A 780 5.76 32.17 21.88
CA ALA A 780 6.71 31.15 22.34
C ALA A 780 7.85 30.99 21.33
N GLU A 781 9.08 30.86 21.83
CA GLU A 781 10.29 30.79 21.01
C GLU A 781 11.11 29.55 21.32
N LEU A 782 11.88 29.11 20.32
CA LEU A 782 12.90 28.08 20.52
C LEU A 782 14.20 28.71 21.02
N LEU A 783 14.71 28.16 22.11
CA LEU A 783 16.02 28.46 22.66
C LEU A 783 16.93 27.25 22.49
N TRP A 784 17.96 27.40 21.66
CA TRP A 784 18.97 26.37 21.45
C TRP A 784 19.93 26.28 22.63
N CYS A 785 20.18 25.06 23.13
CA CYS A 785 20.97 24.82 24.35
C CYS A 785 22.38 24.29 24.06
N ARG A 786 22.73 24.00 22.80
CA ARG A 786 24.07 23.52 22.42
C ARG A 786 25.12 24.62 22.60
N THR A 787 26.19 24.35 23.34
CA THR A 787 27.39 25.20 23.35
C THR A 787 28.23 24.91 22.11
N ARG A 788 28.58 25.95 21.35
CA ARG A 788 29.66 25.88 20.35
C ARG A 788 30.90 25.29 21.06
N ALA A 789 31.34 24.11 20.66
CA ALA A 789 32.70 23.70 20.97
C ALA A 789 33.62 24.79 20.41
N ALA A 790 34.32 25.49 21.30
CA ALA A 790 35.31 26.48 20.92
C ALA A 790 36.29 25.79 19.96
N THR A 791 36.42 26.33 18.76
CA THR A 791 37.46 25.97 17.80
C THR A 791 38.80 26.23 18.47
N GLY A 792 39.40 25.16 18.98
CA GLY A 792 40.79 25.15 19.41
C GLY A 792 41.69 25.16 18.17
N GLY A 793 42.43 26.25 18.02
CA GLY A 793 43.85 26.19 17.64
C GLY A 793 44.22 26.27 16.16
N GLN A 794 44.73 27.45 15.83
CA GLN A 794 45.82 27.76 14.87
C GLN A 794 45.51 27.76 13.38
#